data_AF-A0A0F4YEY5-F1
#
_entry.id   AF-A0A0F4YEY5-F1
#
_cell.length_a   1.000
_cell.length_b   1.000
_cell.length_c   1.000
_cell.angle_alpha   90.00
_cell.angle_beta   90.00
_cell.angle_gamma   90.00
#
_symmetry.space_group_name_H-M   'P 1'
#
loop_
_entity.id
_entity.type
_entity.pdbx_description
1 polymer ?
#
loop_
_entity_poly.entity_id
_entity_poly.type
_entity_poly.pdbx_seq_one_letter_code
_entity_poly.pdbx_strand_id
1 'polypeptide(L)'
;MDEVMPAGAPDPAVDINALLEETKNLVSELYHPRGRTPAELKAVQDRLQVIQKSPQGWQIADGLLGADDTDMRFFGALTFTVKINQDWNELSEKDVQDLLTYLMQRFVALVNWGEKPLVLRKLASSLVAVFLRPNTTWNRAICDLAESLSNRNQVPKEQYLPTDFEGAALPALNEIQIAALLLFSTTMAEEAVKRSSQVRRSGEHPVADNIRDAFCLCDFVLRHFLRQFVLGNPVNDVSIGIEALESYRAWLNVRANIRMREPIEASELSSQMENLVQCLGIPGLSKPATEILTELLGSGDKTLTDWHLNVILEYIVSEAGSAHVTALLDGDYEDEHMSFLELVLTYSSTRRVELLLGALTPTHEKLLAYMDTLFHGPGYPGAEDKVAPHLLEWWTEAADELQELSPEEYESSKLEHARQNLAKAVLNCFGRLLYPSREQLDQWDHDDKSEYHSFRRDARDFLLAAYPTLGVELVQLFQQRTQSALETENWKNFEASVFCLAQLSEAVDGNEQAAQCLNEIFFSDKFAALCVSQETQITLKARQTLVDMLGKYEIFFERTRALLPRVLTFLFASLNVASCTAAAARSISSLCKSCRTALTSELPVFLNLFREFHQLPAATVQNLERVVEGIAAVIQALDSDEAKVPYLNDLLSPFHAHAMAAREEAQKGDVEAARNRGHLALSCIASIGRGLRADVDGVVDLESDKDSHVADNTFWTSHPCQQGIIQCLEMFLSDFPLDVTIVEGVCEVLKAGFTEKMGLYVFHPRTTATFLANIPLGINGAADVVMSTASAFLASHKARPNEIREEAGLLIIHVYYAFRFMLENPEQRDPEIANSGIGFLTRLLGKYYPILFSLTNPPPPKTVQDTPTGPEPPVLSTILDFTLTALRGPEPLPLRSASQFWVGTLSLPVNTGPIQRVIRDYLPRLCHVVITQLGGGCARSDLNHLTEVLKKIVFKYQGAAQPHLAAALEALRTKDGNQQQQQPEAVSKEHDRFLSMVLAARGSAATNQIVRQFWVKCRGAGFDYAG
;
A
#
# COMPACT_ATOMS: atom_id res chain seq x y z
N MET A 1 -49.49 2.07 -29.68
CA MET A 1 -48.87 0.73 -29.83
C MET A 1 -48.67 0.27 -28.40
N ASP A 2 -49.77 -0.18 -27.78
CA ASP A 2 -49.98 -0.04 -26.32
C ASP A 2 -49.87 -1.38 -25.57
N GLU A 3 -49.26 -2.41 -26.17
CA GLU A 3 -49.35 -3.80 -25.69
C GLU A 3 -48.04 -4.62 -25.86
N VAL A 4 -46.85 -4.07 -25.52
CA VAL A 4 -45.57 -4.80 -25.73
C VAL A 4 -44.66 -4.90 -24.49
N MET A 5 -45.13 -4.56 -23.28
CA MET A 5 -44.32 -4.70 -22.06
C MET A 5 -45.02 -5.58 -21.03
N PRO A 6 -44.30 -6.44 -20.29
CA PRO A 6 -44.89 -7.35 -19.30
C PRO A 6 -45.71 -6.55 -18.29
N ALA A 7 -47.00 -6.83 -18.26
CA ALA A 7 -47.91 -6.30 -17.28
C ALA A 7 -47.63 -6.95 -15.92
N GLY A 8 -46.64 -6.43 -15.19
CA GLY A 8 -46.74 -6.42 -13.73
C GLY A 8 -48.06 -5.71 -13.41
N ALA A 9 -49.03 -6.44 -12.85
CA ALA A 9 -50.38 -5.94 -12.65
C ALA A 9 -50.35 -4.52 -12.05
N PRO A 10 -50.83 -3.48 -12.76
CA PRO A 10 -50.78 -2.12 -12.25
C PRO A 10 -51.61 -2.09 -10.96
N ASP A 11 -51.00 -1.61 -9.87
CA ASP A 11 -51.75 -1.28 -8.67
C ASP A 11 -52.76 -0.19 -9.07
N PRO A 12 -54.09 -0.46 -9.07
CA PRO A 12 -55.09 0.40 -9.71
C PRO A 12 -55.29 1.77 -9.03
N ALA A 13 -54.40 2.14 -8.10
CA ALA A 13 -54.42 3.38 -7.32
C ALA A 13 -53.38 4.43 -7.75
N VAL A 14 -52.47 4.14 -8.70
CA VAL A 14 -51.38 5.07 -9.08
C VAL A 14 -51.58 5.62 -10.50
N ASP A 15 -51.70 6.95 -10.62
CA ASP A 15 -51.73 7.65 -11.92
C ASP A 15 -50.32 7.69 -12.53
N ILE A 16 -50.07 6.83 -13.51
CA ILE A 16 -48.78 6.68 -14.21
C ILE A 16 -48.36 7.98 -14.90
N ASN A 17 -49.31 8.76 -15.43
CA ASN A 17 -49.00 10.02 -16.12
C ASN A 17 -48.53 11.08 -15.12
N ALA A 18 -49.17 11.15 -13.95
CA ALA A 18 -48.74 12.04 -12.87
C ALA A 18 -47.34 11.66 -12.35
N LEU A 19 -47.05 10.36 -12.21
CA LEU A 19 -45.74 9.87 -11.76
C LEU A 19 -44.63 10.10 -12.81
N LEU A 20 -44.95 9.98 -14.10
CA LEU A 20 -44.02 10.31 -15.18
C LEU A 20 -43.68 11.81 -15.19
N GLU A 21 -44.66 12.70 -15.03
CA GLU A 21 -44.42 14.14 -14.92
C GLU A 21 -43.66 14.52 -13.64
N GLU A 22 -43.96 13.87 -12.50
CA GLU A 22 -43.14 13.99 -11.28
C GLU A 22 -41.68 13.63 -11.56
N THR A 23 -41.46 12.50 -12.23
CA THR A 23 -40.11 12.01 -12.54
C THR A 23 -39.37 12.97 -13.48
N LYS A 24 -40.01 13.49 -14.52
CA LYS A 24 -39.41 14.49 -15.44
C LYS A 24 -38.94 15.72 -14.68
N ASN A 25 -39.77 16.23 -13.76
CA ASN A 25 -39.41 17.38 -12.92
C ASN A 25 -38.22 17.06 -12.02
N LEU A 26 -38.24 15.93 -11.31
CA LEU A 26 -37.14 15.53 -10.43
C LEU A 26 -35.82 15.30 -11.19
N VAL A 27 -35.86 14.75 -12.40
CA VAL A 27 -34.69 14.59 -13.27
C VAL A 27 -34.12 15.95 -13.65
N SER A 28 -34.97 16.89 -14.10
CA SER A 28 -34.52 18.25 -14.41
C SER A 28 -33.92 18.96 -13.19
N GLU A 29 -34.50 18.77 -12.01
CA GLU A 29 -33.99 19.31 -10.75
C GLU A 29 -32.63 18.72 -10.34
N LEU A 30 -32.38 17.46 -10.66
CA LEU A 30 -31.12 16.78 -10.37
C LEU A 30 -29.98 17.28 -11.28
N TYR A 31 -30.23 17.41 -12.58
CA TYR A 31 -29.22 17.84 -13.57
C TYR A 31 -29.07 19.36 -13.66
N HIS A 32 -30.06 20.12 -13.21
CA HIS A 32 -30.02 21.59 -13.13
C HIS A 32 -30.33 22.10 -11.72
N PRO A 33 -29.42 21.90 -10.74
CA PRO A 33 -29.63 22.23 -9.34
C PRO A 33 -29.50 23.74 -9.09
N ARG A 34 -30.44 24.55 -9.58
CA ARG A 34 -30.42 26.01 -9.36
C ARG A 34 -30.82 26.32 -7.92
N GLY A 35 -29.82 26.63 -7.08
CA GLY A 35 -30.02 27.16 -5.72
C GLY A 35 -30.42 26.12 -4.65
N ARG A 36 -30.17 24.83 -4.88
CA ARG A 36 -30.48 23.75 -3.92
C ARG A 36 -29.34 23.45 -2.97
N THR A 37 -29.68 23.08 -1.74
CA THR A 37 -28.73 22.58 -0.74
C THR A 37 -28.35 21.12 -0.99
N PRO A 38 -27.20 20.64 -0.50
CA PRO A 38 -26.82 19.23 -0.62
C PRO A 38 -27.84 18.25 -0.02
N ALA A 39 -28.56 18.65 1.03
CA ALA A 39 -29.60 17.84 1.66
C ALA A 39 -30.84 17.67 0.76
N GLU A 40 -31.25 18.73 0.06
CA GLU A 40 -32.38 18.69 -0.88
C GLU A 40 -32.06 17.86 -2.12
N LEU A 41 -30.83 17.97 -2.65
CA LEU A 41 -30.39 17.13 -3.77
C LEU A 41 -30.35 15.65 -3.40
N LYS A 42 -29.93 15.33 -2.17
CA LYS A 42 -30.00 13.98 -1.64
C LYS A 42 -31.45 13.47 -1.58
N ALA A 43 -32.40 14.29 -1.13
CA ALA A 43 -33.81 13.90 -1.09
C ALA A 43 -34.40 13.65 -2.49
N VAL A 44 -34.03 14.46 -3.49
CA VAL A 44 -34.39 14.24 -4.91
C VAL A 44 -33.83 12.91 -5.40
N GLN A 45 -32.53 12.66 -5.16
CA GLN A 45 -31.88 11.42 -5.55
C GLN A 45 -32.52 10.20 -4.89
N ASP A 46 -32.83 10.27 -3.59
CA ASP A 46 -33.50 9.20 -2.84
C ASP A 46 -34.89 8.93 -3.43
N ARG A 47 -35.66 9.97 -3.77
CA ARG A 47 -36.97 9.83 -4.42
C ARG A 47 -36.87 9.20 -5.80
N LEU A 48 -35.93 9.65 -6.64
CA LEU A 48 -35.67 9.08 -7.95
C LEU A 48 -35.28 7.59 -7.86
N GLN A 49 -34.45 7.21 -6.87
CA GLN A 49 -34.12 5.80 -6.64
C GLN A 49 -35.33 4.95 -6.25
N VAL A 50 -36.25 5.48 -5.44
CA VAL A 50 -37.50 4.79 -5.09
C VAL A 50 -38.35 4.57 -6.34
N ILE A 51 -38.47 5.59 -7.20
CA ILE A 51 -39.22 5.48 -8.46
C ILE A 51 -38.59 4.45 -9.40
N GLN A 52 -37.26 4.45 -9.56
CA GLN A 52 -36.55 3.49 -10.42
C GLN A 52 -36.76 2.03 -10.00
N LYS A 53 -36.96 1.77 -8.71
CA LYS A 53 -37.18 0.42 -8.17
C LYS A 53 -38.66 0.01 -8.13
N SER A 54 -39.57 0.94 -8.41
CA SER A 54 -41.03 0.69 -8.39
C SER A 54 -41.48 -0.20 -9.57
N PRO A 55 -42.63 -0.90 -9.47
CA PRO A 55 -43.20 -1.67 -10.58
C PRO A 55 -43.44 -0.83 -11.84
N GLN A 56 -43.86 0.42 -11.68
CA GLN A 56 -44.12 1.38 -12.76
C GLN A 56 -42.83 1.85 -13.47
N GLY A 57 -41.64 1.55 -12.92
CA GLY A 57 -40.36 1.97 -13.47
C GLY A 57 -40.13 1.55 -14.93
N TRP A 58 -40.71 0.44 -15.39
CA TRP A 58 -40.65 0.01 -16.81
C TRP A 58 -41.36 1.00 -17.75
N GLN A 59 -42.55 1.47 -17.37
CA GLN A 59 -43.36 2.43 -18.14
C GLN A 59 -42.76 3.84 -18.07
N ILE A 60 -42.25 4.21 -16.90
CA ILE A 60 -41.55 5.49 -16.71
C ILE A 60 -40.29 5.54 -17.57
N ALA A 61 -39.53 4.45 -17.64
CA ALA A 61 -38.34 4.37 -18.47
C ALA A 61 -38.65 4.58 -19.96
N ASP A 62 -39.70 3.95 -20.50
CA ASP A 62 -40.17 4.16 -21.89
C ASP A 62 -40.62 5.61 -22.11
N GLY A 63 -41.43 6.16 -21.20
CA GLY A 63 -41.92 7.53 -21.28
C GLY A 63 -40.80 8.58 -21.25
N LEU A 64 -39.72 8.33 -20.51
CA LEU A 64 -38.54 9.20 -20.48
C LEU A 64 -37.64 9.01 -21.71
N LEU A 65 -37.49 7.79 -22.23
CA LEU A 65 -36.71 7.51 -23.44
C LEU A 65 -37.36 8.11 -24.70
N GLY A 66 -38.68 8.29 -24.69
CA GLY A 66 -39.44 9.00 -25.72
C GLY A 66 -39.52 10.52 -25.56
N ALA A 67 -38.94 11.11 -24.50
CA ALA A 67 -38.97 12.55 -24.28
C ALA A 67 -38.08 13.31 -25.26
N ASP A 68 -38.25 14.64 -25.37
CA ASP A 68 -37.44 15.50 -26.25
C ASP A 68 -36.06 15.85 -25.66
N ASP A 69 -35.92 15.72 -24.34
CA ASP A 69 -34.74 16.15 -23.58
C ASP A 69 -33.70 15.03 -23.40
N THR A 70 -32.41 15.36 -23.62
CA THR A 70 -31.30 14.40 -23.52
C THR A 70 -31.15 13.81 -22.12
N ASP A 71 -31.30 14.63 -21.06
CA ASP A 71 -31.09 14.19 -19.68
C ASP A 71 -32.21 13.22 -19.25
N MET A 72 -33.43 13.49 -19.71
CA MET A 72 -34.57 12.57 -19.57
C MET A 72 -34.31 11.24 -20.29
N ARG A 73 -33.83 11.25 -21.55
CA ARG A 73 -33.49 10.02 -22.28
C ARG A 73 -32.39 9.22 -21.59
N PHE A 74 -31.36 9.89 -21.06
CA PHE A 74 -30.29 9.26 -20.28
C PHE A 74 -30.85 8.58 -19.02
N PHE A 75 -31.71 9.27 -18.27
CA PHE A 75 -32.33 8.73 -17.06
C PHE A 75 -33.31 7.58 -17.38
N GLY A 76 -34.00 7.64 -18.52
CA GLY A 76 -34.82 6.54 -19.04
C GLY A 76 -33.99 5.27 -19.27
N ALA A 77 -32.87 5.38 -19.99
CA ALA A 77 -31.93 4.28 -20.19
C ALA A 77 -31.35 3.75 -18.86
N LEU A 78 -30.99 4.64 -17.92
CA LEU A 78 -30.57 4.25 -16.58
C LEU A 78 -31.65 3.45 -15.83
N THR A 79 -32.89 3.87 -15.94
CA THR A 79 -34.02 3.21 -15.28
C THR A 79 -34.22 1.80 -15.84
N PHE A 80 -34.14 1.62 -17.17
CA PHE A 80 -34.13 0.28 -17.78
C PHE A 80 -33.01 -0.60 -17.22
N THR A 81 -31.77 -0.08 -17.09
CA THR A 81 -30.66 -0.84 -16.48
C THR A 81 -31.01 -1.30 -15.05
N VAL A 82 -31.60 -0.42 -14.23
CA VAL A 82 -31.99 -0.75 -12.84
C VAL A 82 -33.06 -1.84 -12.83
N LYS A 83 -34.11 -1.69 -13.66
CA LYS A 83 -35.22 -2.65 -13.76
C LYS A 83 -34.76 -4.03 -14.24
N ILE A 84 -33.93 -4.09 -15.29
CA ILE A 84 -33.30 -5.34 -15.77
C ILE A 84 -32.50 -6.00 -14.65
N ASN A 85 -31.83 -5.22 -13.80
CA ASN A 85 -31.01 -5.79 -12.74
C ASN A 85 -31.80 -6.31 -11.53
N GLN A 86 -32.93 -5.69 -11.22
CA GLN A 86 -33.76 -5.98 -10.05
C GLN A 86 -34.81 -7.05 -10.34
N ASP A 87 -35.53 -6.91 -11.45
CA ASP A 87 -36.76 -7.66 -11.74
C ASP A 87 -36.54 -8.83 -12.72
N TRP A 88 -35.29 -9.15 -13.07
CA TRP A 88 -34.98 -10.15 -14.12
C TRP A 88 -35.73 -11.48 -13.94
N ASN A 89 -35.84 -11.96 -12.70
CA ASN A 89 -36.46 -13.26 -12.40
C ASN A 89 -38.00 -13.24 -12.55
N GLU A 90 -38.61 -12.08 -12.73
CA GLU A 90 -40.05 -11.90 -12.92
C GLU A 90 -40.45 -11.89 -14.40
N LEU A 91 -39.48 -11.81 -15.32
CA LEU A 91 -39.70 -11.75 -16.76
C LEU A 91 -39.79 -13.15 -17.38
N SER A 92 -40.77 -13.37 -18.26
CA SER A 92 -40.84 -14.59 -19.08
C SER A 92 -39.87 -14.51 -20.28
N GLU A 93 -39.56 -15.65 -20.90
CA GLU A 93 -38.69 -15.68 -22.10
C GLU A 93 -39.24 -14.79 -23.24
N LYS A 94 -40.57 -14.73 -23.38
CA LYS A 94 -41.23 -13.86 -24.35
C LYS A 94 -41.02 -12.39 -24.00
N ASP A 95 -41.18 -12.02 -22.73
CA ASP A 95 -40.99 -10.63 -22.28
C ASP A 95 -39.55 -10.16 -22.48
N VAL A 96 -38.58 -11.08 -22.31
CA VAL A 96 -37.15 -10.80 -22.57
C VAL A 96 -36.91 -10.55 -24.07
N GLN A 97 -37.53 -11.33 -24.97
CA GLN A 97 -37.42 -11.13 -26.42
C GLN A 97 -38.09 -9.83 -26.88
N ASP A 98 -39.28 -9.52 -26.35
CA ASP A 98 -40.01 -8.29 -26.64
C ASP A 98 -39.22 -7.05 -26.15
N LEU A 99 -38.66 -7.12 -24.93
CA LEU A 99 -37.80 -6.07 -24.36
C LEU A 99 -36.53 -5.86 -25.20
N LEU A 100 -35.85 -6.94 -25.61
CA LEU A 100 -34.65 -6.86 -26.43
C LEU A 100 -34.96 -6.19 -27.77
N THR A 101 -36.02 -6.64 -28.45
CA THR A 101 -36.46 -6.07 -29.74
C THR A 101 -36.80 -4.58 -29.60
N TYR A 102 -37.52 -4.22 -28.54
CA TYR A 102 -37.87 -2.83 -28.26
C TYR A 102 -36.63 -1.94 -28.02
N LEU A 103 -35.69 -2.38 -27.16
CA LEU A 103 -34.48 -1.60 -26.87
C LEU A 103 -33.57 -1.47 -28.09
N MET A 104 -33.47 -2.52 -28.93
CA MET A 104 -32.72 -2.46 -30.19
C MET A 104 -33.35 -1.46 -31.17
N GLN A 105 -34.67 -1.47 -31.33
CA GLN A 105 -35.38 -0.50 -32.19
C GLN A 105 -35.19 0.93 -31.69
N ARG A 106 -35.25 1.16 -30.36
CA ARG A 106 -34.98 2.47 -29.77
C ARG A 106 -33.54 2.92 -29.99
N PHE A 107 -32.57 2.01 -29.85
CA PHE A 107 -31.17 2.30 -30.14
C PHE A 107 -30.98 2.72 -31.60
N VAL A 108 -31.51 1.95 -32.56
CA VAL A 108 -31.45 2.27 -33.99
C VAL A 108 -32.12 3.61 -34.31
N ALA A 109 -33.29 3.90 -33.70
CA ALA A 109 -33.98 5.16 -33.88
C ALA A 109 -33.13 6.36 -33.39
N LEU A 110 -32.56 6.28 -32.19
CA LEU A 110 -31.73 7.34 -31.61
C LEU A 110 -30.42 7.56 -32.41
N VAL A 111 -29.81 6.49 -32.92
CA VAL A 111 -28.65 6.58 -33.82
C VAL A 111 -29.02 7.33 -35.10
N ASN A 112 -30.13 6.96 -35.74
CA ASN A 112 -30.58 7.62 -36.97
C ASN A 112 -31.04 9.08 -36.74
N TRP A 113 -31.45 9.44 -35.52
CA TRP A 113 -31.79 10.81 -35.13
C TRP A 113 -30.57 11.66 -34.76
N GLY A 114 -29.38 11.08 -34.65
CA GLY A 114 -28.18 11.80 -34.24
C GLY A 114 -28.18 12.19 -32.77
N GLU A 115 -28.67 11.31 -31.89
CA GLU A 115 -28.62 11.51 -30.44
C GLU A 115 -27.18 11.59 -29.91
N LYS A 116 -26.98 12.25 -28.76
CA LYS A 116 -25.65 12.40 -28.16
C LYS A 116 -25.05 11.04 -27.72
N PRO A 117 -23.72 10.83 -27.86
CA PRO A 117 -23.04 9.58 -27.51
C PRO A 117 -23.27 9.10 -26.06
N LEU A 118 -23.45 10.02 -25.10
CA LEU A 118 -23.69 9.68 -23.70
C LEU A 118 -24.98 8.84 -23.51
N VAL A 119 -26.06 9.22 -24.20
CA VAL A 119 -27.35 8.50 -24.13
C VAL A 119 -27.23 7.15 -24.83
N LEU A 120 -26.61 7.13 -26.02
CA LEU A 120 -26.36 5.91 -26.78
C LEU A 120 -25.53 4.90 -25.97
N ARG A 121 -24.46 5.35 -25.31
CA ARG A 121 -23.62 4.51 -24.44
C ARG A 121 -24.43 3.94 -23.28
N LYS A 122 -25.31 4.74 -22.65
CA LYS A 122 -26.13 4.26 -21.54
C LYS A 122 -27.20 3.26 -21.99
N LEU A 123 -27.79 3.48 -23.16
CA LEU A 123 -28.74 2.54 -23.74
C LEU A 123 -28.04 1.26 -24.19
N ALA A 124 -26.83 1.35 -24.75
CA ALA A 124 -25.95 0.21 -25.02
C ALA A 124 -25.67 -0.59 -23.73
N SER A 125 -25.35 0.08 -22.60
CA SER A 125 -25.20 -0.61 -21.32
C SER A 125 -26.47 -1.33 -20.86
N SER A 126 -27.65 -0.82 -21.23
CA SER A 126 -28.94 -1.46 -20.90
C SER A 126 -29.17 -2.70 -21.77
N LEU A 127 -28.88 -2.62 -23.07
CA LEU A 127 -28.88 -3.79 -23.97
C LEU A 127 -27.88 -4.86 -23.48
N VAL A 128 -26.66 -4.45 -23.14
CA VAL A 128 -25.64 -5.37 -22.60
C VAL A 128 -26.08 -5.95 -21.25
N ALA A 129 -26.79 -5.20 -20.42
CA ALA A 129 -27.36 -5.73 -19.18
C ALA A 129 -28.39 -6.84 -19.43
N VAL A 130 -29.12 -6.82 -20.55
CA VAL A 130 -29.95 -7.95 -21.01
C VAL A 130 -29.04 -9.10 -21.44
N PHE A 131 -28.08 -8.85 -22.34
CA PHE A 131 -27.15 -9.87 -22.84
C PHE A 131 -26.45 -10.67 -21.73
N LEU A 132 -25.98 -10.00 -20.67
CA LEU A 132 -25.22 -10.62 -19.58
C LEU A 132 -26.04 -11.50 -18.61
N ARG A 133 -27.34 -11.63 -18.83
CA ARG A 133 -28.24 -12.36 -17.94
C ARG A 133 -28.44 -13.81 -18.37
N PRO A 134 -28.72 -14.74 -17.43
CA PRO A 134 -28.96 -16.13 -17.76
C PRO A 134 -30.27 -16.31 -18.54
N ASN A 135 -30.30 -17.33 -19.42
CA ASN A 135 -31.44 -17.73 -20.27
C ASN A 135 -31.75 -16.79 -21.46
N THR A 136 -30.84 -15.90 -21.84
CA THR A 136 -30.98 -15.15 -23.09
C THR A 136 -30.59 -16.02 -24.29
N THR A 137 -31.33 -15.92 -25.38
CA THR A 137 -31.01 -16.58 -26.66
C THR A 137 -30.17 -15.69 -27.58
N TRP A 138 -29.65 -14.58 -27.06
CA TRP A 138 -28.98 -13.54 -27.85
C TRP A 138 -27.49 -13.84 -27.95
N ASN A 139 -27.09 -14.54 -29.02
CA ASN A 139 -25.73 -15.08 -29.14
C ASN A 139 -24.77 -14.13 -29.87
N ARG A 140 -25.12 -13.62 -31.06
CA ARG A 140 -24.25 -12.74 -31.88
C ARG A 140 -24.72 -11.29 -31.85
N ALA A 141 -24.69 -10.70 -30.67
CA ALA A 141 -25.23 -9.37 -30.40
C ALA A 141 -24.69 -8.25 -31.30
N ILE A 142 -23.39 -8.26 -31.60
CA ILE A 142 -22.79 -7.25 -32.50
C ILE A 142 -23.33 -7.42 -33.93
N CYS A 143 -23.37 -8.66 -34.44
CA CYS A 143 -23.90 -8.96 -35.77
C CYS A 143 -25.39 -8.58 -35.88
N ASP A 144 -26.22 -8.99 -34.92
CA ASP A 144 -27.67 -8.75 -34.92
C ASP A 144 -28.01 -7.25 -34.86
N LEU A 145 -27.22 -6.47 -34.11
CA LEU A 145 -27.38 -5.02 -34.05
C LEU A 145 -26.95 -4.35 -35.36
N ALA A 146 -25.87 -4.82 -36.00
CA ALA A 146 -25.45 -4.33 -37.30
C ALA A 146 -26.50 -4.58 -38.40
N GLU A 147 -27.13 -5.75 -38.39
CA GLU A 147 -28.26 -6.06 -39.28
C GLU A 147 -29.46 -5.13 -39.05
N SER A 148 -29.73 -4.82 -37.78
CA SER A 148 -30.82 -3.90 -37.41
C SER A 148 -30.53 -2.45 -37.83
N LEU A 149 -29.27 -2.03 -37.82
CA LEU A 149 -28.84 -0.71 -38.30
C LEU A 149 -28.86 -0.61 -39.83
N SER A 150 -28.57 -1.70 -40.55
CA SER A 150 -28.56 -1.72 -42.03
C SER A 150 -29.96 -1.82 -42.64
N ASN A 151 -30.89 -2.54 -42.00
CA ASN A 151 -32.27 -2.70 -42.45
C ASN A 151 -33.17 -1.53 -42.02
N ARG A 152 -33.37 -0.54 -42.89
CA ARG A 152 -34.23 0.65 -42.67
C ARG A 152 -35.76 0.34 -42.61
N ASN A 153 -36.22 -0.46 -41.63
CA ASN A 153 -37.63 -0.70 -41.20
C ASN A 153 -38.25 -2.10 -41.44
N GLN A 154 -37.58 -3.23 -41.17
CA GLN A 154 -38.29 -4.53 -41.08
C GLN A 154 -37.91 -5.39 -39.86
N VAL A 155 -38.95 -5.97 -39.26
CA VAL A 155 -39.02 -6.83 -38.07
C VAL A 155 -38.07 -8.05 -38.20
N PRO A 156 -37.49 -8.56 -37.08
CA PRO A 156 -36.66 -9.76 -37.11
C PRO A 156 -37.42 -10.93 -37.73
N LYS A 157 -36.84 -11.59 -38.74
CA LYS A 157 -37.41 -12.80 -39.33
C LYS A 157 -37.19 -13.98 -38.38
N GLU A 158 -38.21 -14.79 -38.18
CA GLU A 158 -38.23 -16.05 -37.41
C GLU A 158 -37.29 -17.16 -37.96
N GLN A 159 -36.45 -16.85 -38.95
CA GLN A 159 -35.46 -17.76 -39.53
C GLN A 159 -34.12 -17.04 -39.68
N TYR A 160 -33.22 -17.26 -38.71
CA TYR A 160 -31.81 -16.91 -38.79
C TYR A 160 -31.16 -17.75 -39.91
N LEU A 161 -31.08 -17.22 -41.13
CA LEU A 161 -29.98 -17.61 -42.00
C LEU A 161 -28.74 -16.87 -41.52
N PRO A 162 -27.54 -17.50 -41.50
CA PRO A 162 -26.31 -16.78 -41.20
C PRO A 162 -26.10 -15.70 -42.27
N THR A 163 -26.35 -14.45 -41.91
CA THR A 163 -26.00 -13.31 -42.76
C THR A 163 -24.47 -13.17 -42.78
N ASP A 164 -23.92 -12.89 -43.95
CA ASP A 164 -22.51 -12.57 -44.11
C ASP A 164 -22.21 -11.21 -43.44
N PHE A 165 -21.64 -11.25 -42.24
CA PHE A 165 -21.37 -10.06 -41.43
C PHE A 165 -20.35 -9.13 -42.12
N GLU A 166 -19.23 -9.68 -42.59
CA GLU A 166 -18.16 -8.92 -43.27
C GLU A 166 -18.58 -8.48 -44.68
N GLY A 167 -19.22 -9.36 -45.45
CA GLY A 167 -19.52 -9.11 -46.86
C GLY A 167 -20.85 -8.41 -47.16
N ALA A 168 -21.83 -8.43 -46.24
CA ALA A 168 -23.15 -7.85 -46.46
C ALA A 168 -23.58 -6.84 -45.40
N ALA A 169 -23.43 -7.15 -44.11
CA ALA A 169 -23.93 -6.28 -43.04
C ALA A 169 -23.08 -5.01 -42.87
N LEU A 170 -21.76 -5.13 -42.71
CA LEU A 170 -20.86 -3.99 -42.50
C LEU A 170 -20.82 -3.02 -43.70
N PRO A 171 -20.72 -3.47 -44.97
CA PRO A 171 -20.69 -2.56 -46.12
C PRO A 171 -21.99 -1.78 -46.35
N ALA A 172 -23.11 -2.20 -45.75
CA ALA A 172 -24.39 -1.53 -45.86
C ALA A 172 -24.58 -0.38 -44.87
N LEU A 173 -23.71 -0.28 -43.85
CA LEU A 173 -23.78 0.76 -42.82
C LEU A 173 -23.11 2.05 -43.30
N ASN A 174 -23.67 3.18 -42.85
CA ASN A 174 -22.99 4.47 -42.98
C ASN A 174 -22.05 4.72 -41.79
N GLU A 175 -21.28 5.80 -41.90
CA GLU A 175 -20.27 6.22 -40.93
C GLU A 175 -20.81 6.39 -39.49
N ILE A 176 -21.95 7.06 -39.32
CA ILE A 176 -22.61 7.26 -38.01
C ILE A 176 -23.07 5.92 -37.42
N GLN A 177 -23.56 5.01 -38.26
CA GLN A 177 -24.02 3.70 -37.83
C GLN A 177 -22.84 2.79 -37.43
N ILE A 178 -21.71 2.89 -38.12
CA ILE A 178 -20.47 2.19 -37.74
C ILE A 178 -19.96 2.70 -36.39
N ALA A 179 -19.89 4.02 -36.20
CA ALA A 179 -19.49 4.63 -34.91
C ALA A 179 -20.40 4.16 -33.75
N ALA A 180 -21.72 4.14 -33.97
CA ALA A 180 -22.66 3.63 -32.96
C ALA A 180 -22.49 2.14 -32.65
N LEU A 181 -22.16 1.32 -33.67
CA LEU A 181 -21.89 -0.09 -33.50
C LEU A 181 -20.57 -0.34 -32.74
N LEU A 182 -19.53 0.44 -33.02
CA LEU A 182 -18.27 0.45 -32.26
C LEU A 182 -18.51 0.84 -30.79
N LEU A 183 -19.29 1.90 -30.54
CA LEU A 183 -19.68 2.32 -29.20
C LEU A 183 -20.37 1.19 -28.42
N PHE A 184 -21.30 0.47 -29.07
CA PHE A 184 -21.97 -0.68 -28.48
C PHE A 184 -20.97 -1.82 -28.21
N SER A 185 -20.10 -2.12 -29.17
CA SER A 185 -19.03 -3.13 -29.07
C SER A 185 -18.12 -2.87 -27.86
N THR A 186 -17.59 -1.65 -27.72
CA THR A 186 -16.74 -1.26 -26.58
C THR A 186 -17.48 -1.37 -25.25
N THR A 187 -18.73 -0.88 -25.21
CA THR A 187 -19.56 -0.94 -23.99
C THR A 187 -19.84 -2.39 -23.57
N MET A 188 -20.05 -3.28 -24.54
CA MET A 188 -20.25 -4.71 -24.29
C MET A 188 -19.01 -5.34 -23.66
N ALA A 189 -17.83 -5.07 -24.21
CA ALA A 189 -16.57 -5.59 -23.70
C ALA A 189 -16.31 -5.14 -22.25
N GLU A 190 -16.44 -3.85 -21.96
CA GLU A 190 -16.21 -3.29 -20.62
C GLU A 190 -17.15 -3.88 -19.56
N GLU A 191 -18.45 -3.98 -19.85
CA GLU A 191 -19.43 -4.55 -18.90
C GLU A 191 -19.22 -6.06 -18.70
N ALA A 192 -18.80 -6.79 -19.74
CA ALA A 192 -18.47 -8.20 -19.61
C ALA A 192 -17.30 -8.44 -18.64
N VAL A 193 -16.25 -7.60 -18.70
CA VAL A 193 -15.11 -7.65 -17.76
C VAL A 193 -15.57 -7.31 -16.34
N LYS A 194 -16.34 -6.23 -16.15
CA LYS A 194 -16.90 -5.83 -14.84
C LYS A 194 -17.72 -6.94 -14.19
N ARG A 195 -18.44 -7.75 -14.97
CA ARG A 195 -19.29 -8.86 -14.50
C ARG A 195 -18.68 -10.25 -14.73
N SER A 196 -17.35 -10.33 -14.88
CA SER A 196 -16.64 -11.56 -15.20
C SER A 196 -16.94 -12.73 -14.25
N SER A 197 -17.21 -12.48 -12.97
CA SER A 197 -17.61 -13.51 -12.00
C SER A 197 -18.94 -14.18 -12.32
N GLN A 198 -19.91 -13.43 -12.86
CA GLN A 198 -21.20 -13.94 -13.30
C GLN A 198 -21.06 -14.73 -14.60
N VAL A 199 -20.29 -14.19 -15.55
CA VAL A 199 -19.97 -14.84 -16.83
C VAL A 199 -19.27 -16.19 -16.59
N ARG A 200 -18.30 -16.25 -15.67
CA ARG A 200 -17.58 -17.49 -15.28
C ARG A 200 -18.48 -18.55 -14.65
N ARG A 201 -19.55 -18.17 -13.92
CA ARG A 201 -20.47 -19.11 -13.26
C ARG A 201 -21.41 -19.80 -14.26
N SER A 202 -21.72 -19.16 -15.39
CA SER A 202 -22.70 -19.67 -16.37
C SER A 202 -22.13 -20.75 -17.30
N GLY A 203 -20.80 -20.87 -17.46
CA GLY A 203 -20.13 -21.91 -18.26
C GLY A 203 -20.36 -21.86 -19.78
N GLU A 204 -21.45 -21.25 -20.25
CA GLU A 204 -21.96 -21.25 -21.62
C GLU A 204 -22.44 -19.85 -22.06
N HIS A 205 -21.71 -18.79 -21.67
CA HIS A 205 -22.10 -17.42 -22.07
C HIS A 205 -21.63 -17.11 -23.51
N PRO A 206 -22.47 -16.54 -24.39
CA PRO A 206 -22.13 -16.21 -25.78
C PRO A 206 -21.14 -15.04 -25.98
N VAL A 207 -20.37 -14.66 -24.94
CA VAL A 207 -19.35 -13.60 -25.08
C VAL A 207 -18.31 -14.00 -26.13
N ALA A 208 -17.96 -15.29 -26.21
CA ALA A 208 -16.96 -15.79 -27.15
C ALA A 208 -17.33 -15.53 -28.63
N ASP A 209 -18.61 -15.70 -28.98
CA ASP A 209 -19.09 -15.49 -30.35
C ASP A 209 -18.95 -14.01 -30.78
N ASN A 210 -19.12 -13.09 -29.84
CA ASN A 210 -19.01 -11.65 -30.09
C ASN A 210 -17.57 -11.16 -30.21
N ILE A 211 -16.57 -11.91 -29.75
CA ILE A 211 -15.16 -11.53 -29.91
C ILE A 211 -14.77 -11.55 -31.39
N ARG A 212 -15.20 -12.59 -32.12
CA ARG A 212 -14.95 -12.70 -33.57
C ARG A 212 -15.63 -11.56 -34.33
N ASP A 213 -16.87 -11.26 -33.97
CA ASP A 213 -17.64 -10.17 -34.58
C ASP A 213 -17.01 -8.81 -34.30
N ALA A 214 -16.53 -8.57 -33.07
CA ALA A 214 -15.86 -7.33 -32.70
C ALA A 214 -14.55 -7.12 -33.47
N PHE A 215 -13.68 -8.13 -33.52
CA PHE A 215 -12.42 -8.03 -34.27
C PHE A 215 -12.66 -7.87 -35.77
N CYS A 216 -13.68 -8.52 -36.34
CA CYS A 216 -14.08 -8.33 -37.73
C CYS A 216 -14.56 -6.89 -37.99
N LEU A 217 -15.36 -6.31 -37.09
CA LEU A 217 -15.81 -4.92 -37.17
C LEU A 217 -14.63 -3.94 -37.13
N CYS A 218 -13.72 -4.09 -36.17
CA CYS A 218 -12.53 -3.25 -36.07
C CYS A 218 -11.67 -3.37 -37.35
N ASP A 219 -11.42 -4.60 -37.79
CA ASP A 219 -10.61 -4.89 -38.97
C ASP A 219 -11.20 -4.30 -40.27
N PHE A 220 -12.52 -4.33 -40.43
CA PHE A 220 -13.20 -3.70 -41.56
C PHE A 220 -12.90 -2.19 -41.63
N VAL A 221 -12.95 -1.49 -40.50
CA VAL A 221 -12.63 -0.06 -40.40
C VAL A 221 -11.14 0.18 -40.65
N LEU A 222 -10.25 -0.59 -40.01
CA LEU A 222 -8.79 -0.40 -40.15
C LEU A 222 -8.32 -0.65 -41.60
N ARG A 223 -8.83 -1.69 -42.28
CA ARG A 223 -8.54 -1.94 -43.70
C ARG A 223 -8.95 -0.78 -44.60
N HIS A 224 -10.03 -0.06 -44.27
CA HIS A 224 -10.45 1.11 -45.03
C HIS A 224 -9.38 2.21 -44.96
N PHE A 225 -8.89 2.54 -43.77
CA PHE A 225 -7.83 3.53 -43.56
C PHE A 225 -6.50 3.10 -44.20
N LEU A 226 -6.09 1.85 -44.02
CA LEU A 226 -4.87 1.30 -44.63
C LEU A 226 -4.90 1.38 -46.16
N ARG A 227 -6.03 1.06 -46.80
CA ARG A 227 -6.20 1.19 -48.25
C ARG A 227 -6.11 2.64 -48.71
N GLN A 228 -6.74 3.57 -47.99
CA GLN A 228 -6.66 4.99 -48.33
C GLN A 228 -5.22 5.52 -48.22
N PHE A 229 -4.51 5.10 -47.17
CA PHE A 229 -3.11 5.47 -46.94
C PHE A 229 -2.19 4.96 -48.05
N VAL A 230 -2.30 3.68 -48.43
CA VAL A 230 -1.53 3.09 -49.54
C VAL A 230 -1.81 3.78 -50.88
N LEU A 231 -3.04 4.25 -51.09
CA LEU A 231 -3.44 4.98 -52.30
C LEU A 231 -3.03 6.47 -52.30
N GLY A 232 -2.43 6.96 -51.21
CA GLY A 232 -2.00 8.36 -51.07
C GLY A 232 -3.14 9.37 -50.94
N ASN A 233 -4.34 8.92 -50.54
CA ASN A 233 -5.47 9.81 -50.32
C ASN A 233 -5.36 10.48 -48.93
N PRO A 234 -5.71 11.77 -48.78
CA PRO A 234 -5.67 12.44 -47.49
C PRO A 234 -6.75 11.87 -46.55
N VAL A 235 -6.31 11.32 -45.42
CA VAL A 235 -7.20 10.87 -44.34
C VAL A 235 -7.54 12.08 -43.47
N ASN A 236 -8.71 12.70 -43.70
CA ASN A 236 -9.08 13.97 -43.05
C ASN A 236 -9.75 13.80 -41.67
N ASP A 237 -10.40 12.66 -41.41
CA ASP A 237 -11.02 12.35 -40.13
C ASP A 237 -10.64 10.92 -39.71
N VAL A 238 -9.91 10.78 -38.60
CA VAL A 238 -9.44 9.51 -38.05
C VAL A 238 -10.27 9.03 -36.86
N SER A 239 -11.30 9.78 -36.44
CA SER A 239 -12.07 9.53 -35.21
C SER A 239 -12.63 8.11 -35.13
N ILE A 240 -13.15 7.58 -36.23
CA ILE A 240 -13.71 6.23 -36.29
C ILE A 240 -12.63 5.16 -36.27
N GLY A 241 -11.44 5.47 -36.80
CA GLY A 241 -10.28 4.61 -36.64
C GLY A 241 -9.83 4.52 -35.19
N ILE A 242 -9.87 5.63 -34.45
CA ILE A 242 -9.59 5.67 -33.01
C ILE A 242 -10.64 4.85 -32.24
N GLU A 243 -11.93 5.04 -32.51
CA GLU A 243 -13.02 4.25 -31.90
C GLU A 243 -12.88 2.74 -32.20
N ALA A 244 -12.41 2.38 -33.39
CA ALA A 244 -12.12 1.00 -33.76
C ALA A 244 -10.95 0.41 -32.95
N LEU A 245 -9.89 1.18 -32.73
CA LEU A 245 -8.76 0.77 -31.89
C LEU A 245 -9.14 0.67 -30.41
N GLU A 246 -9.96 1.59 -29.89
CA GLU A 246 -10.51 1.51 -28.53
C GLU A 246 -11.38 0.24 -28.34
N SER A 247 -12.26 -0.05 -29.31
CA SER A 247 -13.04 -1.30 -29.32
C SER A 247 -12.11 -2.52 -29.36
N TYR A 248 -11.07 -2.51 -30.19
CA TYR A 248 -10.08 -3.59 -30.28
C TYR A 248 -9.42 -3.85 -28.91
N ARG A 249 -8.96 -2.79 -28.25
CA ARG A 249 -8.36 -2.83 -26.91
C ARG A 249 -9.30 -3.37 -25.84
N ALA A 250 -10.57 -2.97 -25.86
CA ALA A 250 -11.57 -3.46 -24.91
C ALA A 250 -11.81 -4.98 -25.05
N TRP A 251 -11.82 -5.50 -26.29
CA TRP A 251 -12.00 -6.93 -26.55
C TRP A 251 -10.75 -7.77 -26.28
N LEU A 252 -9.53 -7.21 -26.42
CA LEU A 252 -8.33 -7.84 -25.87
C LEU A 252 -8.43 -8.04 -24.36
N ASN A 253 -8.92 -7.03 -23.64
CA ASN A 253 -9.13 -7.11 -22.19
C ASN A 253 -10.17 -8.17 -21.79
N VAL A 254 -11.22 -8.36 -22.58
CA VAL A 254 -12.17 -9.49 -22.40
C VAL A 254 -11.46 -10.83 -22.56
N ARG A 255 -10.63 -10.98 -23.61
CA ARG A 255 -9.87 -12.21 -23.87
C ARG A 255 -8.88 -12.54 -22.75
N ALA A 256 -8.24 -11.53 -22.16
CA ALA A 256 -7.34 -11.72 -21.02
C ALA A 256 -8.06 -12.09 -19.71
N ASN A 257 -9.23 -11.49 -19.44
CA ASN A 257 -9.89 -11.60 -18.12
C ASN A 257 -10.99 -12.67 -18.03
N ILE A 258 -11.57 -13.13 -19.14
CA ILE A 258 -12.67 -14.11 -19.15
C ILE A 258 -12.18 -15.46 -19.65
N ARG A 259 -12.30 -16.51 -18.81
CA ARG A 259 -11.96 -17.89 -19.21
C ARG A 259 -13.00 -18.43 -20.18
N MET A 260 -12.57 -18.73 -21.41
CA MET A 260 -13.40 -19.30 -22.46
C MET A 260 -13.26 -20.81 -22.53
N ARG A 261 -14.31 -21.49 -23.00
CA ARG A 261 -14.33 -22.94 -23.20
C ARG A 261 -13.52 -23.36 -24.43
N GLU A 262 -13.64 -22.58 -25.51
CA GLU A 262 -12.83 -22.67 -26.71
C GLU A 262 -12.06 -21.34 -26.85
N PRO A 263 -10.75 -21.31 -26.55
CA PRO A 263 -9.96 -20.10 -26.73
C PRO A 263 -9.82 -19.83 -28.23
N ILE A 264 -10.01 -18.58 -28.64
CA ILE A 264 -9.67 -18.14 -29.99
C ILE A 264 -8.16 -18.31 -30.16
N GLU A 265 -7.76 -19.13 -31.12
CA GLU A 265 -6.35 -19.36 -31.41
C GLU A 265 -5.71 -18.08 -31.96
N ALA A 266 -4.42 -17.89 -31.64
CA ALA A 266 -3.65 -16.76 -32.16
C ALA A 266 -3.60 -16.71 -33.70
N SER A 267 -3.68 -17.88 -34.34
CA SER A 267 -3.74 -18.05 -35.80
C SER A 267 -5.00 -17.41 -36.41
N GLU A 268 -6.13 -17.43 -35.71
CA GLU A 268 -7.41 -16.86 -36.18
C GLU A 268 -7.40 -15.32 -36.20
N LEU A 269 -6.50 -14.69 -35.42
CA LEU A 269 -6.40 -13.23 -35.28
C LEU A 269 -5.21 -12.61 -36.04
N SER A 270 -4.45 -13.42 -36.80
CA SER A 270 -3.20 -12.96 -37.45
C SER A 270 -3.47 -11.80 -38.41
N SER A 271 -4.50 -11.89 -39.25
CA SER A 271 -4.79 -10.83 -40.24
C SER A 271 -5.20 -9.51 -39.58
N GLN A 272 -5.96 -9.57 -38.48
CA GLN A 272 -6.39 -8.39 -37.73
C GLN A 272 -5.20 -7.76 -36.99
N MET A 273 -4.30 -8.59 -36.46
CA MET A 273 -3.06 -8.13 -35.85
C MET A 273 -2.12 -7.47 -36.87
N GLU A 274 -2.02 -8.03 -38.09
CA GLU A 274 -1.24 -7.45 -39.18
C GLU A 274 -1.73 -6.04 -39.52
N ASN A 275 -3.05 -5.85 -39.62
CA ASN A 275 -3.64 -4.55 -39.88
C ASN A 275 -3.43 -3.57 -38.71
N LEU A 276 -3.54 -4.02 -37.45
CA LEU A 276 -3.22 -3.20 -36.27
C LEU A 276 -1.77 -2.69 -36.31
N VAL A 277 -0.80 -3.57 -36.56
CA VAL A 277 0.62 -3.19 -36.59
C VAL A 277 0.90 -2.21 -37.72
N GLN A 278 0.28 -2.38 -38.89
CA GLN A 278 0.44 -1.44 -40.01
C GLN A 278 -0.15 -0.04 -39.71
N CYS A 279 -1.10 0.08 -38.78
CA CYS A 279 -1.66 1.38 -38.39
C CYS A 279 -0.64 2.30 -37.70
N LEU A 280 0.49 1.78 -37.20
CA LEU A 280 1.61 2.58 -36.70
C LEU A 280 2.11 3.60 -37.74
N GLY A 281 2.03 3.26 -39.03
CA GLY A 281 2.47 4.12 -40.13
C GLY A 281 1.48 5.23 -40.51
N ILE A 282 0.26 5.24 -39.96
CA ILE A 282 -0.79 6.20 -40.33
C ILE A 282 -0.81 7.36 -39.31
N PRO A 283 -0.55 8.61 -39.74
CA PRO A 283 -0.66 9.78 -38.86
C PRO A 283 -2.05 9.88 -38.22
N GLY A 284 -2.10 10.07 -36.90
CA GLY A 284 -3.35 10.16 -36.13
C GLY A 284 -3.89 8.83 -35.60
N LEU A 285 -3.50 7.69 -36.18
CA LEU A 285 -3.77 6.34 -35.64
C LEU A 285 -2.54 5.72 -34.95
N SER A 286 -1.36 6.31 -35.15
CA SER A 286 -0.09 5.94 -34.53
C SER A 286 -0.22 5.77 -33.02
N LYS A 287 -0.62 6.82 -32.29
CA LYS A 287 -0.69 6.80 -30.82
C LYS A 287 -1.58 5.68 -30.26
N PRO A 288 -2.86 5.53 -30.65
CA PRO A 288 -3.69 4.44 -30.11
C PRO A 288 -3.16 3.05 -30.50
N ALA A 289 -2.57 2.90 -31.70
CA ALA A 289 -1.94 1.64 -32.09
C ALA A 289 -0.70 1.31 -31.23
N THR A 290 0.13 2.32 -30.95
CA THR A 290 1.28 2.25 -30.05
C THR A 290 0.84 1.78 -28.65
N GLU A 291 -0.17 2.41 -28.04
CA GLU A 291 -0.67 2.02 -26.71
C GLU A 291 -1.13 0.56 -26.65
N ILE A 292 -1.86 0.09 -27.68
CA ILE A 292 -2.34 -1.30 -27.75
C ILE A 292 -1.18 -2.28 -27.89
N LEU A 293 -0.21 -1.98 -28.76
CA LEU A 293 0.94 -2.85 -29.00
C LEU A 293 1.86 -2.91 -27.78
N THR A 294 2.03 -1.80 -27.06
CA THR A 294 2.73 -1.76 -25.77
C THR A 294 2.04 -2.67 -24.75
N GLU A 295 0.71 -2.60 -24.61
CA GLU A 295 -0.06 -3.49 -23.70
C GLU A 295 0.10 -4.98 -24.08
N LEU A 296 0.07 -5.30 -25.38
CA LEU A 296 0.27 -6.66 -25.90
C LEU A 296 1.70 -7.18 -25.66
N LEU A 297 2.71 -6.35 -25.88
CA LEU A 297 4.11 -6.70 -25.64
C LEU A 297 4.37 -6.94 -24.15
N GLY A 298 3.89 -6.03 -23.29
CA GLY A 298 4.07 -6.12 -21.83
C GLY A 298 3.36 -7.33 -21.21
N SER A 299 2.23 -7.74 -21.78
CA SER A 299 1.51 -8.95 -21.33
C SER A 299 2.09 -10.28 -21.85
N GLY A 300 2.99 -10.24 -22.84
CA GLY A 300 3.55 -11.43 -23.47
C GLY A 300 2.52 -12.22 -24.30
N ASP A 301 1.57 -11.56 -24.97
CA ASP A 301 0.53 -12.24 -25.74
C ASP A 301 1.13 -13.05 -26.91
N LYS A 302 0.73 -14.32 -26.99
CA LYS A 302 1.17 -15.28 -28.02
C LYS A 302 0.67 -14.95 -29.42
N THR A 303 -0.18 -13.93 -29.58
CA THR A 303 -0.60 -13.42 -30.91
C THR A 303 0.50 -12.65 -31.63
N LEU A 304 1.48 -12.11 -30.89
CA LEU A 304 2.60 -11.43 -31.51
C LEU A 304 3.56 -12.47 -32.10
N THR A 305 3.86 -12.32 -33.39
CA THR A 305 4.76 -13.19 -34.14
C THR A 305 6.06 -12.44 -34.39
N ASP A 306 7.12 -13.14 -34.78
CA ASP A 306 8.39 -12.49 -35.15
C ASP A 306 8.22 -11.48 -36.29
N TRP A 307 7.25 -11.68 -37.20
CA TRP A 307 6.93 -10.70 -38.23
C TRP A 307 6.38 -9.41 -37.61
N HIS A 308 5.42 -9.51 -36.67
CA HIS A 308 4.88 -8.35 -35.95
C HIS A 308 5.99 -7.58 -35.24
N LEU A 309 6.89 -8.29 -34.55
CA LEU A 309 8.03 -7.68 -33.84
C LEU A 309 8.98 -6.94 -34.79
N ASN A 310 9.27 -7.53 -35.96
CA ASN A 310 10.13 -6.89 -36.96
C ASN A 310 9.50 -5.61 -37.51
N VAL A 311 8.19 -5.58 -37.78
CA VAL A 311 7.51 -4.37 -38.28
C VAL A 311 7.48 -3.28 -37.20
N ILE A 312 7.26 -3.64 -35.93
CA ILE A 312 7.35 -2.70 -34.80
C ILE A 312 8.77 -2.10 -34.72
N LEU A 313 9.81 -2.93 -34.83
CA LEU A 313 11.19 -2.45 -34.84
C LEU A 313 11.47 -1.53 -36.02
N GLU A 314 11.02 -1.88 -37.24
CA GLU A 314 11.15 -1.06 -38.43
C GLU A 314 10.48 0.30 -38.26
N TYR A 315 9.30 0.35 -37.64
CA TYR A 315 8.63 1.60 -37.27
C TYR A 315 9.44 2.41 -36.26
N ILE A 316 9.93 1.79 -35.19
CA ILE A 316 10.76 2.47 -34.17
C ILE A 316 11.99 3.12 -34.81
N VAL A 317 12.67 2.42 -35.72
CA VAL A 317 13.90 2.94 -36.36
C VAL A 317 13.65 3.80 -37.60
N SER A 318 12.39 4.02 -37.98
CA SER A 318 12.00 4.79 -39.17
C SER A 318 12.24 6.30 -39.02
N GLU A 319 11.92 7.07 -40.08
CA GLU A 319 11.93 8.54 -40.02
C GLU A 319 10.91 9.08 -38.99
N ALA A 320 9.74 8.44 -38.86
CA ALA A 320 8.74 8.81 -37.86
C ALA A 320 9.26 8.60 -36.43
N GLY A 321 9.86 7.44 -36.16
CA GLY A 321 10.50 7.17 -34.87
C GLY A 321 11.65 8.14 -34.56
N SER A 322 12.45 8.48 -35.57
CA SER A 322 13.52 9.50 -35.45
C SER A 322 12.97 10.88 -35.08
N ALA A 323 11.81 11.25 -35.62
CA ALA A 323 11.12 12.50 -35.30
C ALA A 323 10.63 12.51 -33.84
N HIS A 324 10.05 11.42 -33.34
CA HIS A 324 9.68 11.31 -31.93
C HIS A 324 10.90 11.39 -31.00
N VAL A 325 12.02 10.74 -31.34
CA VAL A 325 13.27 10.85 -30.57
C VAL A 325 13.77 12.29 -30.52
N THR A 326 13.73 13.00 -31.65
CA THR A 326 14.16 14.40 -31.72
C THR A 326 13.27 15.31 -30.87
N ALA A 327 11.95 15.13 -30.94
CA ALA A 327 10.98 15.88 -30.13
C ALA A 327 11.22 15.67 -28.63
N LEU A 328 11.44 14.42 -28.19
CA LEU A 328 11.77 14.11 -26.79
C LEU A 328 13.09 14.76 -26.33
N LEU A 329 14.09 14.86 -27.21
CA LEU A 329 15.36 15.55 -26.92
C LEU A 329 15.21 17.07 -26.85
N ASP A 330 14.26 17.63 -27.60
CA ASP A 330 13.92 19.04 -27.56
C ASP A 330 13.02 19.41 -26.36
N GLY A 331 12.59 18.40 -25.57
CA GLY A 331 11.77 18.58 -24.37
C GLY A 331 10.27 18.57 -24.63
N ASP A 332 9.85 18.07 -25.80
CA ASP A 332 8.45 17.87 -26.13
C ASP A 332 7.95 16.53 -25.56
N TYR A 333 7.20 16.60 -24.45
CA TYR A 333 6.62 15.46 -23.74
C TYR A 333 5.12 15.34 -23.94
N GLU A 334 4.61 15.74 -25.10
CA GLU A 334 3.22 15.42 -25.46
C GLU A 334 2.97 13.90 -25.41
N ASP A 335 1.73 13.52 -25.11
CA ASP A 335 1.35 12.12 -24.86
C ASP A 335 1.78 11.18 -26.00
N GLU A 336 1.74 11.63 -27.27
CA GLU A 336 2.15 10.80 -28.41
C GLU A 336 3.63 10.41 -28.34
N HIS A 337 4.51 11.36 -28.00
CA HIS A 337 5.95 11.12 -27.85
C HIS A 337 6.25 10.21 -26.65
N MET A 338 5.50 10.37 -25.55
CA MET A 338 5.63 9.51 -24.38
C MET A 338 5.12 8.08 -24.63
N SER A 339 4.01 7.91 -25.36
CA SER A 339 3.55 6.58 -25.79
C SER A 339 4.58 5.89 -26.69
N PHE A 340 5.26 6.65 -27.56
CA PHE A 340 6.36 6.11 -28.38
C PHE A 340 7.55 5.65 -27.51
N LEU A 341 7.94 6.44 -26.49
CA LEU A 341 8.97 6.02 -25.54
C LEU A 341 8.57 4.72 -24.83
N GLU A 342 7.32 4.60 -24.38
CA GLU A 342 6.81 3.40 -23.72
C GLU A 342 6.93 2.18 -24.65
N LEU A 343 6.56 2.32 -25.92
CA LEU A 343 6.73 1.25 -26.92
C LEU A 343 8.20 0.84 -27.10
N VAL A 344 9.13 1.81 -27.15
CA VAL A 344 10.57 1.54 -27.25
C VAL A 344 11.04 0.74 -26.03
N LEU A 345 10.66 1.18 -24.82
CA LEU A 345 11.03 0.53 -23.57
C LEU A 345 10.44 -0.86 -23.48
N THR A 346 9.14 -1.04 -23.71
CA THR A 346 8.48 -2.35 -23.63
C THR A 346 9.01 -3.31 -24.69
N TYR A 347 9.20 -2.88 -25.95
CA TYR A 347 9.82 -3.71 -26.99
C TYR A 347 11.22 -4.17 -26.58
N SER A 348 12.05 -3.23 -26.09
CA SER A 348 13.41 -3.54 -25.67
C SER A 348 13.45 -4.46 -24.44
N SER A 349 12.50 -4.34 -23.51
CA SER A 349 12.34 -5.25 -22.38
C SER A 349 12.01 -6.67 -22.83
N THR A 350 11.14 -6.87 -23.81
CA THR A 350 10.81 -8.21 -24.33
C THR A 350 12.02 -8.93 -24.92
N ARG A 351 13.00 -8.19 -25.45
CA ARG A 351 14.22 -8.72 -26.09
C ARG A 351 15.50 -8.34 -25.35
N ARG A 352 15.41 -8.06 -24.05
CA ARG A 352 16.52 -7.50 -23.27
C ARG A 352 17.79 -8.36 -23.32
N VAL A 353 17.66 -9.66 -23.08
CA VAL A 353 18.78 -10.61 -23.16
C VAL A 353 19.39 -10.66 -24.56
N GLU A 354 18.57 -10.64 -25.61
CA GLU A 354 19.05 -10.60 -27.01
C GLU A 354 19.78 -9.30 -27.33
N LEU A 355 19.31 -8.17 -26.80
CA LEU A 355 19.93 -6.85 -26.96
C LEU A 355 21.27 -6.73 -26.21
N LEU A 356 21.42 -7.41 -25.07
CA LEU A 356 22.62 -7.31 -24.25
C LEU A 356 23.70 -8.34 -24.65
N LEU A 357 23.29 -9.56 -25.03
CA LEU A 357 24.21 -10.67 -25.30
C LEU A 357 24.22 -11.16 -26.75
N GLY A 358 23.22 -10.79 -27.56
CA GLY A 358 23.07 -11.25 -28.93
C GLY A 358 23.99 -10.54 -29.93
N ALA A 359 24.10 -11.11 -31.13
CA ALA A 359 24.70 -10.41 -32.26
C ALA A 359 23.69 -9.37 -32.77
N LEU A 360 23.96 -8.10 -32.49
CA LEU A 360 23.06 -7.02 -32.85
C LEU A 360 22.96 -6.87 -34.37
N THR A 361 21.73 -6.80 -34.88
CA THR A 361 21.50 -6.32 -36.24
C THR A 361 21.60 -4.78 -36.27
N PRO A 362 21.83 -4.15 -37.43
CA PRO A 362 21.93 -2.69 -37.53
C PRO A 362 20.70 -1.95 -36.97
N THR A 363 19.52 -2.57 -37.03
CA THR A 363 18.28 -2.03 -36.46
C THR A 363 18.26 -2.08 -34.94
N HIS A 364 18.75 -3.16 -34.33
CA HIS A 364 18.88 -3.25 -32.86
C HIS A 364 20.00 -2.34 -32.32
N GLU A 365 21.10 -2.15 -33.06
CA GLU A 365 22.13 -1.17 -32.70
C GLU A 365 21.56 0.26 -32.70
N LYS A 366 20.74 0.60 -33.70
CA LYS A 366 20.08 1.91 -33.78
C LYS A 366 19.09 2.13 -32.63
N LEU A 367 18.36 1.08 -32.22
CA LEU A 367 17.49 1.12 -31.04
C LEU A 367 18.27 1.45 -29.75
N LEU A 368 19.37 0.76 -29.50
CA LEU A 368 20.23 1.04 -28.34
C LEU A 368 20.84 2.45 -28.41
N ALA A 369 21.20 2.92 -29.60
CA ALA A 369 21.67 4.28 -29.81
C ALA A 369 20.60 5.33 -29.48
N TYR A 370 19.32 5.06 -29.78
CA TYR A 370 18.22 5.93 -29.35
C TYR A 370 18.09 5.98 -27.84
N MET A 371 18.12 4.84 -27.15
CA MET A 371 18.07 4.79 -25.69
C MET A 371 19.24 5.55 -25.05
N ASP A 372 20.45 5.40 -25.59
CA ASP A 372 21.64 6.14 -25.17
C ASP A 372 21.50 7.65 -25.39
N THR A 373 20.96 8.05 -26.55
CA THR A 373 20.78 9.47 -26.88
C THR A 373 19.69 10.11 -26.01
N LEU A 374 18.55 9.43 -25.84
CA LEU A 374 17.43 9.88 -25.02
C LEU A 374 17.78 10.00 -23.54
N PHE A 375 18.78 9.25 -23.06
CA PHE A 375 19.30 9.41 -21.69
C PHE A 375 19.95 10.79 -21.47
N HIS A 376 20.35 11.46 -22.56
CA HIS A 376 20.92 12.81 -22.57
C HIS A 376 19.88 13.88 -22.91
N GLY A 377 18.62 13.69 -22.50
CA GLY A 377 17.53 14.65 -22.67
C GLY A 377 17.79 16.01 -22.02
N PRO A 378 16.93 17.01 -22.25
CA PRO A 378 17.18 18.39 -21.87
C PRO A 378 17.12 18.59 -20.36
N GLY A 379 18.11 19.30 -19.80
CA GLY A 379 18.04 19.72 -18.41
C GLY A 379 18.32 18.60 -17.38
N TYR A 380 17.56 18.60 -16.29
CA TYR A 380 17.74 17.66 -15.16
C TYR A 380 16.63 16.60 -15.09
N PRO A 381 16.95 15.32 -14.78
CA PRO A 381 15.96 14.24 -14.66
C PRO A 381 14.84 14.51 -13.65
N GLY A 382 13.63 14.07 -13.99
CA GLY A 382 12.42 14.33 -13.21
C GLY A 382 11.84 15.69 -13.57
N ALA A 383 12.50 16.75 -13.10
CA ALA A 383 12.04 18.13 -13.25
C ALA A 383 11.86 18.57 -14.71
N GLU A 384 12.94 18.54 -15.49
CA GLU A 384 12.94 19.01 -16.89
C GLU A 384 12.98 17.82 -17.86
N ASP A 385 13.68 16.73 -17.52
CA ASP A 385 13.77 15.53 -18.34
C ASP A 385 12.91 14.39 -17.76
N LYS A 386 11.78 14.13 -18.40
CA LYS A 386 10.84 13.06 -18.05
C LYS A 386 11.25 11.68 -18.57
N VAL A 387 12.22 11.60 -19.47
CA VAL A 387 12.63 10.37 -20.16
C VAL A 387 13.70 9.61 -19.36
N ALA A 388 14.66 10.34 -18.79
CA ALA A 388 15.78 9.75 -18.05
C ALA A 388 15.38 8.78 -16.91
N PRO A 389 14.34 9.05 -16.08
CA PRO A 389 13.89 8.11 -15.04
C PRO A 389 13.46 6.75 -15.60
N HIS A 390 12.69 6.73 -16.69
CA HIS A 390 12.20 5.49 -17.31
C HIS A 390 13.34 4.67 -17.92
N LEU A 391 14.32 5.32 -18.53
CA LEU A 391 15.51 4.64 -19.05
C LEU A 391 16.39 4.07 -17.94
N LEU A 392 16.50 4.77 -16.81
CA LEU A 392 17.26 4.31 -15.66
C LEU A 392 16.63 3.06 -15.03
N GLU A 393 15.30 3.01 -14.92
CA GLU A 393 14.56 1.82 -14.49
C GLU A 393 14.86 0.63 -15.42
N TRP A 394 14.78 0.84 -16.74
CA TRP A 394 15.11 -0.20 -17.71
C TRP A 394 16.55 -0.73 -17.56
N TRP A 395 17.54 0.15 -17.36
CA TRP A 395 18.93 -0.25 -17.14
C TRP A 395 19.16 -0.95 -15.80
N THR A 396 18.34 -0.65 -14.80
CA THR A 396 18.36 -1.35 -13.50
C THR A 396 17.88 -2.78 -13.68
N GLU A 397 16.73 -2.97 -14.34
CA GLU A 397 16.23 -4.31 -14.66
C GLU A 397 17.20 -5.10 -15.56
N ALA A 398 17.87 -4.42 -16.50
CA ALA A 398 18.92 -5.02 -17.31
C ALA A 398 20.14 -5.50 -16.50
N ALA A 399 20.55 -4.74 -15.50
CA ALA A 399 21.64 -5.14 -14.62
C ALA A 399 21.26 -6.35 -13.75
N ASP A 400 20.04 -6.36 -13.20
CA ASP A 400 19.52 -7.48 -12.42
C ASP A 400 19.41 -8.76 -13.25
N GLU A 401 18.86 -8.69 -14.47
CA GLU A 401 18.80 -9.86 -15.35
C GLU A 401 20.18 -10.40 -15.70
N LEU A 402 21.16 -9.53 -15.98
CA LEU A 402 22.54 -9.96 -16.25
C LEU A 402 23.18 -10.69 -15.07
N GLN A 403 22.75 -10.41 -13.83
CA GLN A 403 23.21 -11.11 -12.63
C GLN A 403 22.61 -12.52 -12.53
N GLU A 404 21.38 -12.73 -13.01
CA GLU A 404 20.73 -14.04 -12.98
C GLU A 404 21.32 -15.04 -13.98
N LEU A 405 22.01 -14.55 -15.02
CA LEU A 405 22.60 -15.40 -16.05
C LEU A 405 23.86 -16.11 -15.54
N SER A 406 23.91 -17.44 -15.70
CA SER A 406 25.08 -18.20 -15.26
C SER A 406 26.25 -18.02 -16.23
N PRO A 407 27.51 -17.89 -15.75
CA PRO A 407 28.69 -17.78 -16.61
C PRO A 407 28.93 -19.01 -17.51
N GLU A 408 28.25 -20.13 -17.23
CA GLU A 408 28.34 -21.37 -18.00
C GLU A 408 27.40 -21.36 -19.23
N GLU A 409 26.37 -20.51 -19.24
CA GLU A 409 25.34 -20.46 -20.30
C GLU A 409 25.78 -19.65 -21.54
N TYR A 410 26.77 -18.76 -21.42
CA TYR A 410 27.14 -17.82 -22.49
C TYR A 410 28.66 -17.70 -22.70
N GLU A 411 29.06 -17.40 -23.95
CA GLU A 411 30.46 -17.15 -24.30
C GLU A 411 31.00 -15.89 -23.60
N SER A 412 32.23 -15.97 -23.06
CA SER A 412 32.85 -14.87 -22.31
C SER A 412 32.94 -13.54 -23.08
N SER A 413 33.04 -13.58 -24.41
CA SER A 413 33.07 -12.40 -25.27
C SER A 413 31.75 -11.63 -25.34
N LYS A 414 30.61 -12.32 -25.20
CA LYS A 414 29.28 -11.69 -25.20
C LYS A 414 29.01 -10.97 -23.89
N LEU A 415 29.46 -11.58 -22.78
CA LEU A 415 29.39 -10.98 -21.46
C LEU A 415 30.24 -9.70 -21.37
N GLU A 416 31.40 -9.67 -22.04
CA GLU A 416 32.24 -8.46 -22.15
C GLU A 416 31.50 -7.30 -22.83
N HIS A 417 30.72 -7.58 -23.89
CA HIS A 417 29.94 -6.56 -24.58
C HIS A 417 28.81 -6.00 -23.72
N ALA A 418 28.06 -6.87 -23.03
CA ALA A 418 27.04 -6.45 -22.07
C ALA A 418 27.63 -5.60 -20.95
N ARG A 419 28.80 -5.99 -20.42
CA ARG A 419 29.53 -5.25 -19.40
C ARG A 419 29.95 -3.86 -19.89
N GLN A 420 30.38 -3.71 -21.14
CA GLN A 420 30.71 -2.42 -21.74
C GLN A 420 29.48 -1.51 -21.88
N ASN A 421 28.35 -2.06 -22.32
CA ASN A 421 27.09 -1.31 -22.43
C ASN A 421 26.61 -0.83 -21.05
N LEU A 422 26.68 -1.70 -20.04
CA LEU A 422 26.35 -1.35 -18.65
C LEU A 422 27.30 -0.28 -18.09
N ALA A 423 28.60 -0.38 -18.34
CA ALA A 423 29.57 0.64 -17.94
C ALA A 423 29.30 2.01 -18.61
N LYS A 424 28.87 2.00 -19.88
CA LYS A 424 28.43 3.22 -20.58
C LYS A 424 27.19 3.82 -19.94
N ALA A 425 26.18 3.00 -19.61
CA ALA A 425 24.98 3.45 -18.92
C ALA A 425 25.30 4.07 -17.53
N VAL A 426 26.25 3.50 -16.79
CA VAL A 426 26.77 4.09 -15.54
C VAL A 426 27.38 5.48 -15.77
N LEU A 427 28.18 5.65 -16.82
CA LEU A 427 28.78 6.95 -17.14
C LEU A 427 27.72 8.00 -17.53
N ASN A 428 26.72 7.58 -18.31
CA ASN A 428 25.59 8.44 -18.66
C ASN A 428 24.83 8.86 -17.39
N CYS A 429 24.48 7.90 -16.52
CA CYS A 429 23.83 8.14 -15.22
C CYS A 429 24.63 9.12 -14.36
N PHE A 430 25.95 8.93 -14.24
CA PHE A 430 26.82 9.84 -13.50
C PHE A 430 26.73 11.29 -13.97
N GLY A 431 26.70 11.52 -15.29
CA GLY A 431 26.53 12.87 -15.84
C GLY A 431 25.21 13.55 -15.42
N ARG A 432 24.16 12.75 -15.21
CA ARG A 432 22.83 13.21 -14.78
C ARG A 432 22.70 13.44 -13.27
N LEU A 433 23.64 12.95 -12.47
CA LEU A 433 23.66 13.10 -11.01
C LEU A 433 24.28 14.41 -10.52
N LEU A 434 24.81 15.23 -11.43
CA LEU A 434 25.43 16.51 -11.09
C LEU A 434 24.37 17.52 -10.64
N TYR A 435 24.55 18.13 -9.46
CA TYR A 435 23.63 19.18 -9.00
C TYR A 435 23.65 20.42 -9.91
N PRO A 436 22.47 21.06 -10.12
CA PRO A 436 22.38 22.39 -10.71
C PRO A 436 23.16 23.46 -9.94
N SER A 437 23.34 24.61 -10.60
CA SER A 437 23.79 25.81 -9.89
C SER A 437 22.75 26.23 -8.83
N ARG A 438 23.18 27.01 -7.83
CA ARG A 438 22.28 27.47 -6.76
C ARG A 438 21.09 28.29 -7.30
N GLU A 439 21.33 29.12 -8.31
CA GLU A 439 20.31 29.96 -8.93
C GLU A 439 19.21 29.15 -9.61
N GLN A 440 19.57 28.05 -10.28
CA GLN A 440 18.61 27.13 -10.91
C GLN A 440 17.82 26.34 -9.85
N LEU A 441 18.51 25.85 -8.81
CA LEU A 441 17.86 25.10 -7.73
C LEU A 441 16.88 25.96 -6.90
N ASP A 442 17.12 27.27 -6.81
CA ASP A 442 16.20 28.20 -6.16
C ASP A 442 14.95 28.49 -7.02
N GLN A 443 15.02 28.29 -8.34
CA GLN A 443 13.88 28.45 -9.27
C GLN A 443 12.94 27.24 -9.29
N TRP A 444 13.46 26.04 -9.00
CA TRP A 444 12.68 24.81 -8.93
C TRP A 444 11.62 24.87 -7.83
N ASP A 445 10.45 24.34 -8.15
CA ASP A 445 9.39 24.17 -7.17
C ASP A 445 9.67 22.97 -6.24
N HIS A 446 8.69 22.60 -5.42
CA HIS A 446 8.83 21.47 -4.51
C HIS A 446 8.83 20.12 -5.26
N ASP A 447 8.06 20.03 -6.33
CA ASP A 447 7.83 18.79 -7.06
C ASP A 447 9.06 18.47 -7.91
N ASP A 448 9.62 19.45 -8.62
CA ASP A 448 10.90 19.35 -9.36
C ASP A 448 12.04 18.82 -8.45
N LYS A 449 12.15 19.39 -7.25
CA LYS A 449 13.15 18.98 -6.25
C LYS A 449 12.92 17.56 -5.76
N SER A 450 11.66 17.18 -5.58
CA SER A 450 11.26 15.84 -5.15
C SER A 450 11.53 14.79 -6.22
N GLU A 451 11.20 15.09 -7.49
CA GLU A 451 11.41 14.20 -8.62
C GLU A 451 12.90 13.98 -8.91
N TYR A 452 13.71 15.04 -8.91
CA TYR A 452 15.17 14.88 -9.02
C TYR A 452 15.75 14.07 -7.85
N HIS A 453 15.21 14.25 -6.63
CA HIS A 453 15.61 13.42 -5.49
C HIS A 453 15.21 11.95 -5.67
N SER A 454 14.03 11.67 -6.23
CA SER A 454 13.62 10.31 -6.61
C SER A 454 14.60 9.72 -7.61
N PHE A 455 14.93 10.44 -8.69
CA PHE A 455 15.91 9.98 -9.67
C PHE A 455 17.26 9.62 -9.04
N ARG A 456 17.78 10.44 -8.11
CA ARG A 456 19.04 10.11 -7.40
C ARG A 456 18.91 8.84 -6.56
N ARG A 457 17.74 8.59 -5.96
CA ARG A 457 17.47 7.34 -5.23
C ARG A 457 17.41 6.16 -6.20
N ASP A 458 16.74 6.30 -7.33
CA ASP A 458 16.63 5.23 -8.33
C ASP A 458 18.02 4.93 -8.94
N ALA A 459 18.90 5.94 -9.03
CA ALA A 459 20.29 5.75 -9.45
C ALA A 459 21.13 4.97 -8.42
N ARG A 460 20.82 5.04 -7.13
CA ARG A 460 21.44 4.16 -6.12
C ARG A 460 21.12 2.71 -6.45
N ASP A 461 19.85 2.43 -6.72
CA ASP A 461 19.36 1.07 -6.97
C ASP A 461 20.01 0.52 -8.25
N PHE A 462 20.11 1.34 -9.30
CA PHE A 462 20.90 1.01 -10.49
C PHE A 462 22.37 0.69 -10.21
N LEU A 463 23.06 1.53 -9.41
CA LEU A 463 24.48 1.31 -9.09
C LEU A 463 24.70 0.02 -8.29
N LEU A 464 23.77 -0.31 -7.38
CA LEU A 464 23.80 -1.56 -6.63
C LEU A 464 23.55 -2.78 -7.52
N ALA A 465 22.60 -2.69 -8.46
CA ALA A 465 22.34 -3.73 -9.46
C ALA A 465 23.52 -3.91 -10.44
N ALA A 466 24.21 -2.83 -10.81
CA ALA A 466 25.34 -2.89 -11.73
C ALA A 466 26.66 -3.39 -11.10
N TYR A 467 26.82 -3.24 -9.78
CA TYR A 467 28.05 -3.60 -9.07
C TYR A 467 28.42 -5.10 -9.15
N PRO A 468 27.50 -6.07 -9.01
CA PRO A 468 27.79 -7.49 -9.22
C PRO A 468 28.48 -7.80 -10.56
N THR A 469 28.08 -7.13 -11.64
CA THR A 469 28.63 -7.34 -12.99
C THR A 469 29.91 -6.55 -13.26
N LEU A 470 29.98 -5.28 -12.78
CA LEU A 470 31.13 -4.40 -13.01
C LEU A 470 32.26 -4.61 -11.99
N GLY A 471 31.93 -4.97 -10.76
CA GLY A 471 32.85 -5.22 -9.66
C GLY A 471 33.60 -3.97 -9.20
N VAL A 472 34.83 -4.16 -8.72
CA VAL A 472 35.67 -3.11 -8.11
C VAL A 472 36.04 -2.00 -9.10
N GLU A 473 36.03 -2.27 -10.41
CA GLU A 473 36.28 -1.24 -11.44
C GLU A 473 35.29 -0.06 -11.35
N LEU A 474 34.05 -0.34 -10.94
CA LEU A 474 33.05 0.72 -10.68
C LEU A 474 33.48 1.63 -9.53
N VAL A 475 34.03 1.05 -8.46
CA VAL A 475 34.53 1.80 -7.29
C VAL A 475 35.78 2.59 -7.67
N GLN A 476 36.70 1.99 -8.44
CA GLN A 476 37.89 2.66 -8.95
C GLN A 476 37.54 3.87 -9.83
N LEU A 477 36.53 3.74 -10.69
CA LEU A 477 36.04 4.85 -11.51
C LEU A 477 35.62 6.05 -10.65
N PHE A 478 34.76 5.85 -9.65
CA PHE A 478 34.31 6.94 -8.79
C PHE A 478 35.40 7.44 -7.85
N GLN A 479 36.33 6.58 -7.45
CA GLN A 479 37.51 6.97 -6.68
C GLN A 479 38.42 7.93 -7.46
N GLN A 480 38.77 7.59 -8.71
CA GLN A 480 39.58 8.46 -9.57
C GLN A 480 38.89 9.81 -9.84
N ARG A 481 37.58 9.78 -10.07
CA ARG A 481 36.77 11.01 -10.23
C ARG A 481 36.77 11.86 -8.96
N THR A 482 36.68 11.24 -7.79
CA THR A 482 36.71 11.93 -6.49
C THR A 482 38.08 12.58 -6.25
N GLN A 483 39.18 11.88 -6.50
CA GLN A 483 40.52 12.43 -6.35
C GLN A 483 40.77 13.62 -7.29
N SER A 484 40.47 13.45 -8.58
CA SER A 484 40.64 14.52 -9.56
C SER A 484 39.78 15.75 -9.22
N ALA A 485 38.54 15.55 -8.75
CA ALA A 485 37.67 16.64 -8.31
C ALA A 485 38.19 17.34 -7.05
N LEU A 486 38.81 16.59 -6.13
CA LEU A 486 39.42 17.14 -4.91
C LEU A 486 40.69 17.94 -5.21
N GLU A 487 41.50 17.51 -6.19
CA GLU A 487 42.69 18.25 -6.64
C GLU A 487 42.35 19.56 -7.36
N THR A 488 41.29 19.54 -8.16
CA THR A 488 40.82 20.69 -8.95
C THR A 488 39.81 21.58 -8.23
N GLU A 489 39.44 21.23 -6.99
CA GLU A 489 38.38 21.90 -6.20
C GLU A 489 37.03 21.98 -6.93
N ASN A 490 36.74 21.01 -7.80
CA ASN A 490 35.46 20.91 -8.50
C ASN A 490 34.41 20.22 -7.62
N TRP A 491 33.77 21.01 -6.75
CA TRP A 491 32.83 20.50 -5.76
C TRP A 491 31.57 19.83 -6.32
N LYS A 492 31.18 20.11 -7.58
CA LYS A 492 30.03 19.45 -8.22
C LYS A 492 30.35 17.99 -8.57
N ASN A 493 31.48 17.77 -9.25
CA ASN A 493 31.95 16.41 -9.58
C ASN A 493 32.36 15.65 -8.32
N PHE A 494 32.93 16.33 -7.32
CA PHE A 494 33.24 15.74 -6.03
C PHE A 494 31.97 15.23 -5.34
N GLU A 495 30.91 16.05 -5.28
CA GLU A 495 29.64 15.65 -4.66
C GLU A 495 29.02 14.43 -5.36
N ALA A 496 28.93 14.42 -6.69
CA ALA A 496 28.34 13.31 -7.43
C ALA A 496 29.17 12.01 -7.28
N SER A 497 30.49 12.12 -7.26
CA SER A 497 31.38 10.95 -7.13
C SER A 497 31.33 10.37 -5.70
N VAL A 498 31.34 11.24 -4.69
CA VAL A 498 31.14 10.87 -3.28
C VAL A 498 29.75 10.28 -3.07
N PHE A 499 28.73 10.81 -3.74
CA PHE A 499 27.37 10.26 -3.71
C PHE A 499 27.35 8.81 -4.20
N CYS A 500 27.94 8.53 -5.37
CA CYS A 500 28.01 7.18 -5.93
C CYS A 500 28.79 6.23 -5.03
N LEU A 501 29.94 6.65 -4.48
CA LEU A 501 30.68 5.85 -3.50
C LEU A 501 29.84 5.57 -2.25
N ALA A 502 29.18 6.59 -1.70
CA ALA A 502 28.30 6.44 -0.54
C ALA A 502 27.11 5.50 -0.78
N GLN A 503 26.67 5.34 -2.03
CA GLN A 503 25.60 4.40 -2.39
C GLN A 503 26.08 2.95 -2.45
N LEU A 504 27.36 2.74 -2.76
CA LEU A 504 27.98 1.43 -2.89
C LEU A 504 28.50 0.87 -1.55
N SER A 505 28.32 1.57 -0.43
CA SER A 505 28.94 1.22 0.87
C SER A 505 28.65 -0.21 1.30
N GLU A 506 27.37 -0.62 1.28
CA GLU A 506 26.95 -1.96 1.70
C GLU A 506 27.48 -3.06 0.76
N ALA A 507 27.57 -2.77 -0.54
CA ALA A 507 28.03 -3.73 -1.55
C ALA A 507 29.54 -3.96 -1.52
N VAL A 508 30.31 -2.98 -1.03
CA VAL A 508 31.77 -3.08 -0.94
C VAL A 508 32.26 -3.55 0.44
N ASP A 509 31.35 -3.76 1.39
CA ASP A 509 31.71 -4.19 2.74
C ASP A 509 32.50 -5.51 2.70
N GLY A 510 33.66 -5.49 3.35
CA GLY A 510 34.57 -6.63 3.37
C GLY A 510 35.49 -6.78 2.16
N ASN A 511 35.33 -5.99 1.09
CA ASN A 511 36.19 -6.04 -0.09
C ASN A 511 37.50 -5.24 0.11
N GLU A 512 38.64 -5.93 0.14
CA GLU A 512 39.96 -5.32 0.38
C GLU A 512 40.38 -4.34 -0.71
N GLN A 513 40.06 -4.61 -1.99
CA GLN A 513 40.43 -3.73 -3.10
C GLN A 513 39.61 -2.44 -3.08
N ALA A 514 38.33 -2.52 -2.72
CA ALA A 514 37.50 -1.33 -2.52
C ALA A 514 37.99 -0.51 -1.33
N ALA A 515 38.40 -1.16 -0.24
CA ALA A 515 39.01 -0.49 0.91
C ALA A 515 40.33 0.24 0.53
N GLN A 516 41.15 -0.33 -0.36
CA GLN A 516 42.33 0.35 -0.90
C GLN A 516 41.95 1.63 -1.67
N CYS A 517 40.93 1.57 -2.51
CA CYS A 517 40.41 2.75 -3.22
C CYS A 517 40.00 3.87 -2.24
N LEU A 518 39.30 3.52 -1.16
CA LEU A 518 38.90 4.47 -0.12
C LEU A 518 40.12 5.04 0.64
N ASN A 519 41.12 4.21 0.94
CA ASN A 519 42.36 4.67 1.57
C ASN A 519 43.07 5.73 0.73
N GLU A 520 43.13 5.56 -0.59
CA GLU A 520 43.74 6.55 -1.48
C GLU A 520 43.02 7.91 -1.45
N ILE A 521 41.73 7.96 -1.13
CA ILE A 521 40.99 9.21 -0.92
C ILE A 521 41.30 9.77 0.47
N PHE A 522 41.09 8.97 1.52
CA PHE A 522 41.07 9.46 2.90
C PHE A 522 42.45 9.72 3.51
N PHE A 523 43.49 9.02 3.04
CA PHE A 523 44.87 9.30 3.44
C PHE A 523 45.52 10.44 2.63
N SER A 524 44.83 11.04 1.65
CA SER A 524 45.38 12.16 0.90
C SER A 524 45.56 13.42 1.74
N ASP A 525 46.63 14.19 1.47
CA ASP A 525 46.92 15.47 2.13
C ASP A 525 45.88 16.57 1.82
N LYS A 526 45.15 16.43 0.71
CA LYS A 526 44.06 17.35 0.36
C LYS A 526 42.81 17.07 1.17
N PHE A 527 42.46 15.79 1.35
CA PHE A 527 41.45 15.43 2.34
C PHE A 527 41.94 15.90 3.72
N ALA A 528 43.26 15.75 3.99
CA ALA A 528 44.07 16.41 5.03
C ALA A 528 43.48 17.72 5.54
N ALA A 529 43.72 18.69 4.67
CA ALA A 529 43.31 20.06 4.79
C ALA A 529 41.79 20.18 4.93
N LEU A 530 40.99 19.47 4.13
CA LEU A 530 39.53 19.58 4.17
C LEU A 530 38.92 19.33 5.56
N CYS A 531 39.49 18.40 6.35
CA CYS A 531 38.99 18.08 7.68
C CYS A 531 39.37 19.12 8.75
N VAL A 532 40.41 19.92 8.53
CA VAL A 532 41.03 20.78 9.55
C VAL A 532 40.89 22.27 9.22
N SER A 533 40.95 22.66 7.95
CA SER A 533 40.96 24.05 7.52
C SER A 533 39.54 24.62 7.38
N GLN A 534 39.32 25.82 7.93
CA GLN A 534 38.15 26.65 7.63
C GLN A 534 38.29 27.40 6.29
N GLU A 535 39.47 27.35 5.66
CA GLU A 535 39.80 28.10 4.44
C GLU A 535 39.30 27.45 3.15
N THR A 536 39.15 26.12 3.13
CA THR A 536 38.64 25.40 1.94
C THR A 536 37.11 25.48 1.90
N GLN A 537 36.56 26.35 1.04
CA GLN A 537 35.10 26.52 0.91
C GLN A 537 34.45 25.38 0.12
N ILE A 538 34.25 24.24 0.79
CA ILE A 538 33.38 23.17 0.28
C ILE A 538 31.94 23.65 0.15
N THR A 539 31.26 23.31 -0.95
CA THR A 539 29.84 23.64 -1.12
C THR A 539 28.97 22.89 -0.10
N LEU A 540 27.81 23.46 0.23
CA LEU A 540 26.90 22.89 1.21
C LEU A 540 26.49 21.44 0.87
N LYS A 541 26.17 21.18 -0.41
CA LYS A 541 25.77 19.86 -0.89
C LYS A 541 26.91 18.84 -0.81
N ALA A 542 28.11 19.21 -1.26
CA ALA A 542 29.29 18.36 -1.15
C ALA A 542 29.58 17.98 0.32
N ARG A 543 29.43 18.94 1.25
CA ARG A 543 29.58 18.67 2.68
C ARG A 543 28.51 17.70 3.19
N GLN A 544 27.24 17.90 2.83
CA GLN A 544 26.15 17.00 3.22
C GLN A 544 26.40 15.55 2.76
N THR A 545 26.77 15.38 1.50
CA THR A 545 26.99 14.07 0.89
C THR A 545 28.23 13.38 1.47
N LEU A 546 29.30 14.12 1.76
CA LEU A 546 30.47 13.58 2.44
C LEU A 546 30.15 13.14 3.88
N VAL A 547 29.37 13.93 4.63
CA VAL A 547 28.93 13.55 5.99
C VAL A 547 28.11 12.26 5.98
N ASP A 548 27.23 12.11 4.98
CA ASP A 548 26.46 10.87 4.77
C ASP A 548 27.37 9.68 4.44
N MET A 549 28.30 9.84 3.49
CA MET A 549 29.29 8.81 3.13
C MET A 549 30.06 8.32 4.35
N LEU A 550 30.59 9.24 5.16
CA LEU A 550 31.40 8.90 6.34
C LEU A 550 30.61 8.08 7.38
N GLY A 551 29.30 8.33 7.51
CA GLY A 551 28.43 7.56 8.41
C GLY A 551 28.14 6.16 7.91
N LYS A 552 28.13 5.92 6.60
CA LYS A 552 27.83 4.62 6.00
C LYS A 552 29.00 3.64 6.03
N TYR A 553 30.24 4.13 6.04
CA TYR A 553 31.44 3.30 6.02
C TYR A 553 31.93 2.87 7.42
N GLU A 554 31.02 2.51 8.32
CA GLU A 554 31.35 2.19 9.71
C GLU A 554 32.29 0.98 9.85
N ILE A 555 32.05 -0.09 9.08
CA ILE A 555 32.86 -1.32 9.08
C ILE A 555 34.27 -1.04 8.55
N PHE A 556 34.40 -0.17 7.56
CA PHE A 556 35.70 0.27 7.04
C PHE A 556 36.50 1.00 8.11
N PHE A 557 35.88 1.94 8.84
CA PHE A 557 36.57 2.69 9.90
C PHE A 557 36.91 1.83 11.13
N GLU A 558 36.15 0.77 11.41
CA GLU A 558 36.49 -0.20 12.46
C GLU A 558 37.86 -0.86 12.20
N ARG A 559 38.14 -1.14 10.92
CA ARG A 559 39.42 -1.71 10.45
C ARG A 559 40.52 -0.64 10.34
N THR A 560 40.18 0.59 9.94
CA THR A 560 41.12 1.69 9.70
C THR A 560 41.01 2.80 10.76
N ARG A 561 41.28 2.42 12.02
CA ARG A 561 41.11 3.28 13.21
C ARG A 561 41.92 4.57 13.19
N ALA A 562 43.04 4.61 12.45
CA ALA A 562 43.91 5.79 12.37
C ALA A 562 43.21 7.04 11.78
N LEU A 563 42.15 6.86 10.98
CA LEU A 563 41.41 7.96 10.36
C LEU A 563 40.31 8.55 11.25
N LEU A 564 39.90 7.84 12.32
CA LEU A 564 38.75 8.19 13.15
C LEU A 564 38.82 9.59 13.78
N PRO A 565 39.92 10.02 14.45
CA PRO A 565 39.96 11.34 15.08
C PRO A 565 39.71 12.48 14.09
N ARG A 566 40.23 12.32 12.88
CA ARG A 566 40.14 13.33 11.82
C ARG A 566 38.75 13.38 11.17
N VAL A 567 38.16 12.22 10.89
CA VAL A 567 36.78 12.11 10.41
C VAL A 567 35.79 12.68 11.43
N LEU A 568 35.96 12.34 12.70
CA LEU A 568 35.10 12.84 13.78
C LEU A 568 35.25 14.36 13.95
N THR A 569 36.46 14.91 13.87
CA THR A 569 36.68 16.37 13.90
C THR A 569 35.85 17.08 12.81
N PHE A 570 35.85 16.55 11.59
CA PHE A 570 35.04 17.08 10.49
C PHE A 570 33.52 16.94 10.74
N LEU A 571 33.08 15.81 11.30
CA LEU A 571 31.66 15.57 11.63
C LEU A 571 31.17 16.52 12.73
N PHE A 572 31.94 16.72 13.80
CA PHE A 572 31.61 17.68 14.85
C PHE A 572 31.60 19.13 14.32
N ALA A 573 32.56 19.50 13.46
CA ALA A 573 32.53 20.80 12.79
C ALA A 573 31.29 20.97 11.88
N SER A 574 30.79 19.88 11.32
CA SER A 574 29.60 19.87 10.47
C SER A 574 28.28 19.95 11.24
N LEU A 575 28.27 19.69 12.57
CA LEU A 575 27.09 19.92 13.41
C LEU A 575 26.68 21.40 13.44
N ASN A 576 27.65 22.31 13.29
CA ASN A 576 27.42 23.76 13.26
C ASN A 576 26.78 24.25 11.96
N VAL A 577 26.62 23.37 10.96
CA VAL A 577 25.96 23.67 9.69
C VAL A 577 24.56 23.08 9.72
N ALA A 578 23.54 23.94 9.82
CA ALA A 578 22.14 23.54 10.05
C ALA A 578 21.62 22.45 9.09
N SER A 579 22.04 22.49 7.83
CA SER A 579 21.62 21.51 6.82
C SER A 579 22.33 20.16 6.94
N CYS A 580 23.45 20.08 7.66
CA CYS A 580 24.22 18.86 7.90
C CYS A 580 23.99 18.28 9.31
N THR A 581 23.45 19.05 10.26
CA THR A 581 23.41 18.68 11.69
C THR A 581 22.80 17.29 11.93
N ALA A 582 21.67 16.97 11.30
CA ALA A 582 21.02 15.67 11.46
C ALA A 582 21.82 14.51 10.87
N ALA A 583 22.44 14.70 9.69
CA ALA A 583 23.30 13.69 9.09
C ALA A 583 24.57 13.48 9.93
N ALA A 584 25.21 14.56 10.37
CA ALA A 584 26.42 14.51 11.20
C ALA A 584 26.15 13.85 12.56
N ALA A 585 25.05 14.18 13.22
CA ALA A 585 24.67 13.55 14.49
C ALA A 585 24.44 12.03 14.34
N ARG A 586 23.81 11.59 13.24
CA ARG A 586 23.65 10.16 12.92
C ARG A 586 25.00 9.48 12.64
N SER A 587 25.85 10.08 11.81
CA SER A 587 27.17 9.53 11.48
C SER A 587 28.08 9.42 12.72
N ILE A 588 28.07 10.44 13.60
CA ILE A 588 28.80 10.37 14.89
C ILE A 588 28.28 9.21 15.73
N SER A 589 26.95 9.07 15.86
CA SER A 589 26.32 8.01 16.64
C SER A 589 26.71 6.60 16.15
N SER A 590 26.63 6.35 14.84
CA SER A 590 26.99 5.06 14.24
C SER A 590 28.49 4.76 14.39
N LEU A 591 29.37 5.70 14.02
CA LEU A 591 30.82 5.51 14.16
C LEU A 591 31.24 5.27 15.61
N CYS A 592 30.64 5.97 16.57
CA CYS A 592 30.91 5.77 17.98
C CYS A 592 30.46 4.39 18.49
N LYS A 593 29.33 3.86 18.01
CA LYS A 593 28.85 2.52 18.37
C LYS A 593 29.76 1.43 17.80
N SER A 594 30.10 1.53 16.52
CA SER A 594 30.88 0.53 15.80
C SER A 594 32.36 0.55 16.22
N CYS A 595 32.92 1.73 16.53
CA CYS A 595 34.33 1.89 16.93
C CYS A 595 34.53 2.15 18.44
N ARG A 596 33.59 1.74 19.30
CA ARG A 596 33.54 2.12 20.74
C ARG A 596 34.84 1.90 21.52
N THR A 597 35.54 0.79 21.27
CA THR A 597 36.77 0.41 22.00
C THR A 597 37.97 1.26 21.60
N ALA A 598 38.02 1.67 20.32
CA ALA A 598 39.11 2.47 19.76
C ALA A 598 39.05 3.94 20.18
N LEU A 599 37.87 4.40 20.62
CA LEU A 599 37.59 5.81 20.90
C LEU A 599 37.62 6.18 22.39
N THR A 600 37.91 5.22 23.27
CA THR A 600 37.94 5.45 24.73
C THR A 600 38.94 6.51 25.17
N SER A 601 40.06 6.67 24.44
CA SER A 601 41.06 7.72 24.71
C SER A 601 40.58 9.14 24.38
N GLU A 602 39.61 9.26 23.46
CA GLU A 602 39.12 10.54 22.94
C GLU A 602 37.89 11.08 23.69
N LEU A 603 37.37 10.32 24.68
CA LEU A 603 36.22 10.70 25.50
C LEU A 603 36.28 12.13 26.07
N PRO A 604 37.42 12.61 26.62
CA PRO A 604 37.51 13.98 27.14
C PRO A 604 37.28 15.04 26.05
N VAL A 605 37.76 14.78 24.83
CA VAL A 605 37.58 15.69 23.68
C VAL A 605 36.12 15.71 23.25
N PHE A 606 35.47 14.54 23.18
CA PHE A 606 34.06 14.45 22.81
C PHE A 606 33.14 15.14 23.81
N LEU A 607 33.42 15.04 25.11
CA LEU A 607 32.65 15.76 26.13
C LEU A 607 32.80 17.28 26.02
N ASN A 608 33.97 17.78 25.63
CA ASN A 608 34.16 19.21 25.37
C ASN A 608 33.39 19.66 24.13
N LEU A 609 33.47 18.91 23.02
CA LEU A 609 32.72 19.20 21.80
C LEU A 609 31.20 19.14 22.03
N PHE A 610 30.74 18.20 22.85
CA PHE A 610 29.35 18.11 23.28
C PHE A 610 28.92 19.36 24.09
N ARG A 611 29.74 19.82 25.04
CA ARG A 611 29.43 21.04 25.82
C ARG A 611 29.31 22.27 24.93
N GLU A 612 30.17 22.40 23.92
CA GLU A 612 30.09 23.47 22.92
C GLU A 612 28.82 23.34 22.08
N PHE A 613 28.51 22.14 21.56
CA PHE A 613 27.32 21.90 20.75
C PHE A 613 26.02 22.13 21.52
N HIS A 614 25.93 21.69 22.77
CA HIS A 614 24.74 21.83 23.62
C HIS A 614 24.32 23.30 23.83
N GLN A 615 25.24 24.26 23.69
CA GLN A 615 24.93 25.69 23.81
C GLN A 615 24.39 26.32 22.51
N LEU A 616 24.45 25.59 21.39
CA LEU A 616 24.06 26.12 20.09
C LEU A 616 22.56 25.95 19.82
N PRO A 617 21.92 26.87 19.08
CA PRO A 617 20.52 26.72 18.64
C PRO A 617 20.27 25.48 17.77
N ALA A 618 21.30 24.92 17.13
CA ALA A 618 21.22 23.72 16.31
C ALA A 618 21.05 22.42 17.13
N ALA A 619 21.20 22.50 18.46
CA ALA A 619 21.05 21.41 19.41
C ALA A 619 19.57 21.09 19.69
N THR A 620 18.87 20.66 18.63
CA THR A 620 17.50 20.14 18.76
C THR A 620 17.51 18.81 19.52
N VAL A 621 16.35 18.43 20.06
CA VAL A 621 16.14 17.15 20.78
C VAL A 621 16.69 15.96 19.96
N GLN A 622 16.28 15.86 18.69
CA GLN A 622 16.68 14.76 17.79
C GLN A 622 18.20 14.66 17.57
N ASN A 623 18.88 15.80 17.41
CA ASN A 623 20.32 15.82 17.15
C ASN A 623 21.11 15.51 18.43
N LEU A 624 20.69 16.08 19.56
CA LEU A 624 21.33 15.85 20.85
C LEU A 624 21.22 14.39 21.26
N GLU A 625 20.03 13.79 21.13
CA GLU A 625 19.80 12.36 21.41
C GLU A 625 20.84 11.47 20.73
N ARG A 626 21.10 11.67 19.43
CA ARG A 626 22.03 10.84 18.66
C ARG A 626 23.49 11.02 19.08
N VAL A 627 23.88 12.27 19.38
CA VAL A 627 25.24 12.58 19.83
C VAL A 627 25.49 11.97 21.22
N VAL A 628 24.57 12.15 22.18
CA VAL A 628 24.74 11.58 23.53
C VAL A 628 24.66 10.06 23.52
N GLU A 629 23.86 9.46 22.64
CA GLU A 629 23.82 8.02 22.43
C GLU A 629 25.17 7.48 21.94
N GLY A 630 25.82 8.17 20.99
CA GLY A 630 27.15 7.82 20.51
C GLY A 630 28.22 7.92 21.61
N ILE A 631 28.25 9.04 22.34
CA ILE A 631 29.21 9.22 23.45
C ILE A 631 28.99 8.16 24.54
N ALA A 632 27.72 7.86 24.87
CA ALA A 632 27.37 6.82 25.82
C ALA A 632 27.84 5.42 25.39
N ALA A 633 27.80 5.10 24.09
CA ALA A 633 28.35 3.85 23.55
C ALA A 633 29.88 3.73 23.72
N VAL A 634 30.61 4.84 23.62
CA VAL A 634 32.05 4.85 23.92
C VAL A 634 32.31 4.70 25.42
N ILE A 635 31.49 5.34 26.29
CA ILE A 635 31.57 5.16 27.76
C ILE A 635 31.30 3.71 28.16
N GLN A 636 30.35 3.05 27.50
CA GLN A 636 30.01 1.64 27.73
C GLN A 636 31.23 0.71 27.59
N ALA A 637 32.16 1.04 26.69
CA ALA A 637 33.35 0.26 26.38
C ALA A 637 34.49 0.38 27.42
N LEU A 638 34.33 1.17 28.48
CA LEU A 638 35.31 1.26 29.58
C LEU A 638 35.31 -0.01 30.45
N ASP A 639 36.49 -0.39 30.93
CA ASP A 639 36.73 -1.69 31.58
C ASP A 639 36.02 -1.88 32.93
N SER A 640 35.77 -0.81 33.70
CA SER A 640 35.14 -0.88 35.03
C SER A 640 33.96 0.08 35.16
N ASP A 641 32.98 -0.30 35.98
CA ASP A 641 31.81 0.54 36.23
C ASP A 641 32.17 1.83 36.99
N GLU A 642 33.20 1.80 37.85
CA GLU A 642 33.74 2.98 38.53
C GLU A 642 34.36 3.98 37.54
N ALA A 643 35.04 3.49 36.50
CA ALA A 643 35.62 4.34 35.46
C ALA A 643 34.54 5.04 34.60
N LYS A 644 33.35 4.45 34.49
CA LYS A 644 32.21 5.03 33.74
C LYS A 644 31.54 6.17 34.49
N VAL A 645 31.45 6.10 35.83
CA VAL A 645 30.76 7.08 36.69
C VAL A 645 31.09 8.55 36.38
N PRO A 646 32.36 9.00 36.32
CA PRO A 646 32.66 10.43 36.10
C PRO A 646 32.13 10.92 34.75
N TYR A 647 32.32 10.14 33.68
CA TYR A 647 31.86 10.50 32.34
C TYR A 647 30.33 10.46 32.23
N LEU A 648 29.67 9.50 32.89
CA LEU A 648 28.21 9.43 32.95
C LEU A 648 27.62 10.62 33.71
N ASN A 649 28.22 11.03 34.83
CA ASN A 649 27.76 12.20 35.57
C ASN A 649 27.90 13.47 34.74
N ASP A 650 29.04 13.64 34.05
CA ASP A 650 29.27 14.77 33.16
C ASP A 650 28.22 14.82 32.03
N LEU A 651 27.88 13.67 31.45
CA LEU A 651 26.90 13.56 30.36
C LEU A 651 25.45 13.74 30.84
N LEU A 652 25.11 13.24 32.02
CA LEU A 652 23.75 13.27 32.58
C LEU A 652 23.40 14.61 33.27
N SER A 653 24.39 15.32 33.82
CA SER A 653 24.13 16.54 34.62
C SER A 653 23.32 17.63 33.91
N PRO A 654 23.54 17.93 32.60
CA PRO A 654 22.76 18.96 31.91
C PRO A 654 21.29 18.58 31.82
N PHE A 655 20.98 17.30 31.62
CA PHE A 655 19.61 16.81 31.46
C PHE A 655 18.87 16.72 32.79
N HIS A 656 19.57 16.44 33.90
CA HIS A 656 19.00 16.60 35.24
C HIS A 656 18.63 18.07 35.52
N ALA A 657 19.48 19.01 35.12
CA ALA A 657 19.18 20.44 35.25
C ALA A 657 17.98 20.86 34.38
N HIS A 658 17.87 20.35 33.15
CA HIS A 658 16.69 20.57 32.30
C HIS A 658 15.41 19.99 32.91
N ALA A 659 15.46 18.79 33.52
CA ALA A 659 14.31 18.19 34.21
C ALA A 659 13.85 19.04 35.41
N MET A 660 14.80 19.55 36.21
CA MET A 660 14.50 20.47 37.31
C MET A 660 13.87 21.77 36.83
N ALA A 661 14.44 22.38 35.78
CA ALA A 661 13.92 23.61 35.19
C ALA A 661 12.51 23.41 34.58
N ALA A 662 12.25 22.26 33.94
CA ALA A 662 10.93 21.92 33.43
C ALA A 662 9.88 21.88 34.55
N ARG A 663 10.23 21.31 35.72
CA ARG A 663 9.35 21.32 36.89
C ARG A 663 9.08 22.73 37.41
N GLU A 664 10.09 23.58 37.50
CA GLU A 664 9.91 24.97 37.91
C GLU A 664 9.00 25.75 36.96
N GLU A 665 9.10 25.51 35.66
CA GLU A 665 8.24 26.13 34.64
C GLU A 665 6.80 25.63 34.72
N ALA A 666 6.61 24.33 34.95
CA ALA A 666 5.29 23.75 35.20
C ALA A 666 4.64 24.38 36.44
N GLN A 667 5.40 24.57 37.52
CA GLN A 667 4.92 25.25 38.74
C GLN A 667 4.59 26.73 38.53
N LYS A 668 5.30 27.41 37.61
CA LYS A 668 5.01 28.79 37.20
C LYS A 668 3.80 28.89 36.26
N GLY A 669 3.27 27.77 35.77
CA GLY A 669 2.13 27.70 34.86
C GLY A 669 2.49 27.77 33.37
N ASP A 670 3.77 27.74 33.00
CA ASP A 670 4.21 27.69 31.61
C ASP A 670 4.31 26.23 31.14
N VAL A 671 3.17 25.68 30.75
CA VAL A 671 3.01 24.25 30.41
C VAL A 671 3.78 23.87 29.13
N GLU A 672 3.85 24.76 28.14
CA GLU A 672 4.48 24.46 26.85
C GLU A 672 6.01 24.46 26.96
N ALA A 673 6.59 25.47 27.61
CA ALA A 673 8.03 25.49 27.87
C ALA A 673 8.45 24.31 28.74
N ALA A 674 7.67 24.00 29.78
CA ALA A 674 7.90 22.86 30.66
C ALA A 674 7.92 21.54 29.87
N ARG A 675 6.93 21.30 29.00
CA ARG A 675 6.86 20.08 28.17
C ARG A 675 8.04 19.97 27.20
N ASN A 676 8.39 21.04 26.50
CA ASN A 676 9.52 21.03 25.57
C ASN A 676 10.84 20.68 26.26
N ARG A 677 11.09 21.24 27.46
CA ARG A 677 12.27 20.91 28.26
C ARG A 677 12.21 19.52 28.88
N GLY A 678 11.04 19.10 29.34
CA GLY A 678 10.81 17.75 29.87
C GLY A 678 11.07 16.68 28.82
N HIS A 679 10.55 16.88 27.60
CA HIS A 679 10.80 16.00 26.46
C HIS A 679 12.29 15.96 26.09
N LEU A 680 12.97 17.11 25.98
CA LEU A 680 14.43 17.15 25.74
C LEU A 680 15.21 16.34 26.79
N ALA A 681 14.89 16.53 28.08
CA ALA A 681 15.58 15.83 29.16
C ALA A 681 15.34 14.32 29.10
N LEU A 682 14.08 13.88 29.01
CA LEU A 682 13.72 12.47 29.01
C LEU A 682 14.27 11.74 27.79
N SER A 683 14.19 12.33 26.60
CA SER A 683 14.64 11.67 25.38
C SER A 683 16.18 11.55 25.31
N CYS A 684 16.92 12.54 25.80
CA CYS A 684 18.38 12.44 25.95
C CYS A 684 18.80 11.44 27.03
N ILE A 685 18.12 11.40 28.19
CA ILE A 685 18.36 10.38 29.23
C ILE A 685 18.09 8.98 28.67
N ALA A 686 16.97 8.78 27.96
CA ALA A 686 16.67 7.51 27.30
C ALA A 686 17.74 7.13 26.27
N SER A 687 18.23 8.10 25.49
CA SER A 687 19.29 7.91 24.49
C SER A 687 20.62 7.49 25.10
N ILE A 688 21.01 8.09 26.23
CA ILE A 688 22.18 7.66 27.00
C ILE A 688 22.02 6.20 27.43
N GLY A 689 20.84 5.85 27.94
CA GLY A 689 20.53 4.46 28.30
C GLY A 689 20.63 3.48 27.13
N ARG A 690 20.16 3.88 25.93
CA ARG A 690 20.32 3.07 24.70
C ARG A 690 21.79 2.90 24.30
N GLY A 691 22.60 3.96 24.41
CA GLY A 691 24.02 3.91 24.12
C GLY A 691 24.81 3.02 25.09
N LEU A 692 24.36 2.91 26.35
CA LEU A 692 24.99 2.06 27.37
C LEU A 692 24.70 0.56 27.25
N ARG A 693 23.89 0.15 26.28
CA ARG A 693 23.61 -1.27 26.04
C ARG A 693 24.88 -2.00 25.58
N ALA A 694 25.05 -3.23 26.04
CA ALA A 694 26.16 -4.06 25.62
C ALA A 694 26.07 -4.36 24.11
N ASP A 695 27.22 -4.61 23.48
CA ASP A 695 27.22 -4.99 22.06
C ASP A 695 26.48 -6.31 21.85
N VAL A 696 25.47 -6.30 20.97
CA VAL A 696 24.54 -7.43 20.76
C VAL A 696 25.07 -8.41 19.70
N ASP A 697 26.24 -8.15 19.10
CA ASP A 697 26.86 -9.04 18.09
C ASP A 697 27.29 -10.42 18.65
N GLY A 698 27.24 -10.62 19.96
CA GLY A 698 27.10 -11.95 20.54
C GLY A 698 25.61 -12.29 20.65
N VAL A 699 25.08 -13.10 19.73
CA VAL A 699 23.74 -13.72 19.78
C VAL A 699 23.26 -13.85 21.24
N VAL A 700 22.31 -13.01 21.64
CA VAL A 700 21.63 -13.19 22.93
C VAL A 700 20.73 -14.39 22.73
N ASP A 701 21.29 -15.57 22.98
CA ASP A 701 20.53 -16.78 23.15
C ASP A 701 19.72 -16.64 24.43
N LEU A 702 18.51 -16.08 24.29
CA LEU A 702 17.48 -15.97 25.33
C LEU A 702 17.05 -17.36 25.85
N GLU A 703 17.54 -18.46 25.26
CA GLU A 703 17.32 -19.85 25.67
C GLU A 703 18.60 -20.56 26.20
N SER A 704 19.75 -19.87 26.27
CA SER A 704 20.97 -20.46 26.85
C SER A 704 20.91 -20.51 28.38
N ASP A 705 20.38 -21.62 28.89
CA ASP A 705 20.39 -22.07 30.30
C ASP A 705 21.81 -22.46 30.79
N LYS A 706 22.86 -21.71 30.42
CA LYS A 706 24.21 -21.95 30.96
C LYS A 706 24.49 -21.05 32.15
N ASP A 707 24.43 -21.69 33.32
CA ASP A 707 25.01 -21.33 34.61
C ASP A 707 26.18 -20.32 34.52
N SER A 708 25.84 -19.03 34.42
CA SER A 708 26.74 -17.94 34.76
C SER A 708 26.17 -17.33 36.02
N HIS A 709 26.97 -17.36 37.08
CA HIS A 709 26.69 -16.81 38.40
C HIS A 709 25.82 -15.55 38.33
N VAL A 710 24.82 -15.46 39.22
CA VAL A 710 24.07 -14.25 39.53
C VAL A 710 25.07 -13.15 39.91
N ALA A 711 25.57 -12.42 38.92
CA ALA A 711 26.33 -11.21 39.11
C ALA A 711 25.30 -10.15 39.49
N ASP A 712 25.34 -9.76 40.76
CA ASP A 712 24.37 -8.90 41.40
C ASP A 712 24.54 -7.47 40.88
N ASN A 713 23.48 -6.80 40.39
CA ASN A 713 23.51 -5.38 39.95
C ASN A 713 23.64 -4.41 41.15
N THR A 714 24.28 -4.86 42.22
CA THR A 714 24.41 -4.20 43.53
C THR A 714 25.17 -2.89 43.46
N PHE A 715 26.17 -2.80 42.58
CA PHE A 715 26.90 -1.56 42.35
C PHE A 715 25.94 -0.43 41.92
N TRP A 716 25.24 -0.59 40.79
CA TRP A 716 24.36 0.45 40.26
C TRP A 716 23.11 0.70 41.11
N THR A 717 22.53 -0.35 41.70
CA THR A 717 21.34 -0.22 42.57
C THR A 717 21.62 0.54 43.86
N SER A 718 22.85 0.49 44.37
CA SER A 718 23.28 1.30 45.51
C SER A 718 23.89 2.66 45.11
N HIS A 719 24.21 2.87 43.84
CA HIS A 719 24.89 4.07 43.38
C HIS A 719 23.93 5.27 43.23
N PRO A 720 24.34 6.50 43.63
CA PRO A 720 23.53 7.71 43.48
C PRO A 720 23.09 8.04 42.05
N CYS A 721 23.84 7.60 41.04
CA CYS A 721 23.50 7.84 39.63
C CYS A 721 22.16 7.20 39.24
N GLN A 722 21.90 5.95 39.66
CA GLN A 722 20.63 5.28 39.34
C GLN A 722 19.48 5.95 40.11
N GLN A 723 19.72 6.32 41.37
CA GLN A 723 18.75 7.05 42.18
C GLN A 723 18.39 8.41 41.56
N GLY A 724 19.36 9.11 40.98
CA GLY A 724 19.13 10.38 40.25
C GLY A 724 18.15 10.22 39.08
N ILE A 725 18.32 9.16 38.28
CA ILE A 725 17.42 8.87 37.15
C ILE A 725 16.01 8.52 37.65
N ILE A 726 15.90 7.69 38.69
CA ILE A 726 14.61 7.33 39.29
C ILE A 726 13.90 8.59 39.82
N GLN A 727 14.61 9.45 40.56
CA GLN A 727 14.08 10.72 41.06
C GLN A 727 13.62 11.62 39.91
N CYS A 728 14.37 11.68 38.80
CA CYS A 728 13.94 12.38 37.60
C CYS A 728 12.61 11.86 37.05
N LEU A 729 12.42 10.54 36.97
CA LEU A 729 11.15 9.96 36.53
C LEU A 729 10.00 10.24 37.50
N GLU A 730 10.25 10.14 38.81
CA GLU A 730 9.23 10.43 39.85
C GLU A 730 8.74 11.88 39.81
N MET A 731 9.63 12.83 39.46
CA MET A 731 9.25 14.23 39.31
C MET A 731 8.20 14.45 38.21
N PHE A 732 8.29 13.72 37.09
CA PHE A 732 7.32 13.85 36.00
C PHE A 732 5.98 13.16 36.28
N LEU A 733 5.92 12.19 37.20
CA LEU A 733 4.66 11.51 37.54
C LEU A 733 3.83 12.18 38.66
N SER A 734 4.44 13.04 39.48
CA SER A 734 3.80 13.59 40.69
C SER A 734 3.24 15.00 40.51
N ASP A 735 4.08 15.95 40.04
CA ASP A 735 3.77 17.38 40.03
C ASP A 735 3.86 17.99 38.60
N PHE A 736 3.65 17.21 37.55
CA PHE A 736 3.88 17.64 36.16
C PHE A 736 2.66 17.39 35.26
N PRO A 737 2.34 18.30 34.30
CA PRO A 737 1.24 18.12 33.35
C PRO A 737 1.55 17.05 32.30
N LEU A 738 1.27 15.79 32.64
CA LEU A 738 1.45 14.63 31.76
C LEU A 738 0.71 14.79 30.43
N ASP A 739 1.41 14.46 29.35
CA ASP A 739 0.90 14.32 28.00
C ASP A 739 1.55 13.08 27.34
N VAL A 740 1.15 12.76 26.11
CA VAL A 740 1.70 11.61 25.39
C VAL A 740 3.22 11.68 25.24
N THR A 741 3.78 12.87 24.96
CA THR A 741 5.23 13.03 24.71
C THR A 741 6.07 12.77 25.95
N ILE A 742 5.62 13.23 27.12
CA ILE A 742 6.30 12.96 28.40
C ILE A 742 6.14 11.51 28.80
N VAL A 743 4.96 10.92 28.60
CA VAL A 743 4.73 9.48 28.85
C VAL A 743 5.63 8.62 27.97
N GLU A 744 5.76 8.95 26.68
CA GLU A 744 6.71 8.31 25.77
C GLU A 744 8.15 8.41 26.28
N GLY A 745 8.59 9.61 26.66
CA GLY A 745 9.91 9.83 27.24
C GLY A 745 10.17 8.96 28.49
N VAL A 746 9.23 8.91 29.44
CA VAL A 746 9.32 8.05 30.63
C VAL A 746 9.40 6.57 30.24
N CYS A 747 8.53 6.12 29.34
CA CYS A 747 8.52 4.75 28.85
C CYS A 747 9.82 4.36 28.15
N GLU A 748 10.42 5.25 27.35
CA GLU A 748 11.70 5.02 26.67
C GLU A 748 12.88 4.92 27.65
N VAL A 749 12.89 5.73 28.71
CA VAL A 749 13.89 5.59 29.80
C VAL A 749 13.76 4.22 30.48
N LEU A 750 12.54 3.75 30.75
CA LEU A 750 12.32 2.43 31.35
C LEU A 750 12.78 1.30 30.40
N LYS A 751 12.44 1.39 29.11
CA LYS A 751 12.84 0.39 28.09
C LYS A 751 14.34 0.33 27.87
N ALA A 752 15.10 1.38 28.19
CA ALA A 752 16.54 1.42 28.00
C ALA A 752 17.25 0.20 28.63
N GLY A 753 16.80 -0.25 29.81
CA GLY A 753 17.39 -1.39 30.53
C GLY A 753 16.76 -2.76 30.27
N PHE A 754 15.68 -2.88 29.47
CA PHE A 754 14.96 -4.16 29.34
C PHE A 754 15.75 -5.27 28.63
N THR A 755 16.75 -4.90 27.81
CA THR A 755 17.59 -5.84 27.07
C THR A 755 18.84 -6.25 27.85
N GLU A 756 19.15 -5.56 28.95
CA GLU A 756 20.38 -5.74 29.72
C GLU A 756 20.16 -6.58 30.97
N LYS A 757 21.18 -7.34 31.38
CA LYS A 757 21.18 -8.08 32.66
C LYS A 757 21.70 -7.23 33.82
N MET A 758 22.63 -6.32 33.55
CA MET A 758 23.31 -5.47 34.53
C MET A 758 23.46 -4.05 33.97
N GLY A 759 23.51 -3.04 34.83
CA GLY A 759 23.79 -1.66 34.41
C GLY A 759 22.90 -0.61 35.04
N LEU A 760 23.22 0.65 34.72
CA LEU A 760 22.59 1.85 35.28
C LEU A 760 21.07 1.91 35.06
N TYR A 761 20.57 1.45 33.91
CA TYR A 761 19.15 1.50 33.53
C TYR A 761 18.37 0.21 33.87
N VAL A 762 19.03 -0.80 34.46
CA VAL A 762 18.36 -2.02 34.93
C VAL A 762 17.74 -1.75 36.29
N PHE A 763 16.50 -1.27 36.28
CA PHE A 763 15.72 -0.96 37.48
C PHE A 763 15.10 -2.20 38.12
N HIS A 764 14.80 -2.12 39.42
CA HIS A 764 14.06 -3.17 40.12
C HIS A 764 12.66 -3.37 39.48
N PRO A 765 12.18 -4.61 39.25
CA PRO A 765 10.91 -4.88 38.58
C PRO A 765 9.71 -4.12 39.15
N ARG A 766 9.62 -4.08 40.49
CA ARG A 766 8.61 -3.30 41.23
C ARG A 766 8.58 -1.82 40.86
N THR A 767 9.74 -1.21 40.62
CA THR A 767 9.85 0.20 40.23
C THR A 767 9.17 0.42 38.89
N THR A 768 9.56 -0.34 37.86
CA THR A 768 8.96 -0.27 36.52
C THR A 768 7.45 -0.50 36.53
N ALA A 769 6.98 -1.53 37.22
CA ALA A 769 5.55 -1.83 37.31
C ALA A 769 4.76 -0.72 38.01
N THR A 770 5.33 -0.11 39.05
CA THR A 770 4.72 1.01 39.77
C THR A 770 4.62 2.26 38.90
N PHE A 771 5.68 2.60 38.15
CA PHE A 771 5.66 3.70 37.19
C PHE A 771 4.53 3.51 36.16
N LEU A 772 4.49 2.36 35.49
CA LEU A 772 3.47 2.07 34.48
C LEU A 772 2.04 2.05 35.06
N ALA A 773 1.86 1.52 36.26
CA ALA A 773 0.54 1.44 36.90
C ALA A 773 0.01 2.79 37.42
N ASN A 774 0.89 3.79 37.59
CA ASN A 774 0.56 5.15 38.01
C ASN A 774 0.19 6.07 36.83
N ILE A 775 0.56 5.73 35.59
CA ILE A 775 0.21 6.52 34.41
C ILE A 775 -1.25 6.26 34.03
N PRO A 776 -2.15 7.26 34.02
CA PRO A 776 -3.53 7.07 33.62
C PRO A 776 -3.65 6.70 32.12
N LEU A 777 -4.34 5.61 31.78
CA LEU A 777 -4.59 5.23 30.38
C LEU A 777 -5.53 6.20 29.64
N GLY A 778 -6.26 7.05 30.37
CA GLY A 778 -7.16 8.05 29.78
C GLY A 778 -6.46 9.26 29.16
N ILE A 779 -5.13 9.31 29.17
CA ILE A 779 -4.37 10.35 28.45
C ILE A 779 -4.40 10.00 26.96
N ASN A 780 -4.95 10.89 26.13
CA ASN A 780 -5.06 10.71 24.69
C ASN A 780 -3.70 10.30 24.07
N GLY A 781 -3.65 9.18 23.33
CA GLY A 781 -2.44 8.68 22.67
C GLY A 781 -1.45 7.93 23.56
N ALA A 782 -1.63 7.93 24.89
CA ALA A 782 -0.67 7.33 25.81
C ALA A 782 -0.91 5.84 26.07
N ALA A 783 -2.14 5.35 25.86
CA ALA A 783 -2.53 4.00 26.24
C ALA A 783 -1.71 2.95 25.48
N ASP A 784 -1.47 3.17 24.18
CA ASP A 784 -0.65 2.26 23.38
C ASP A 784 0.80 2.20 23.85
N VAL A 785 1.39 3.36 24.12
CA VAL A 785 2.78 3.49 24.58
C VAL A 785 2.99 2.77 25.92
N VAL A 786 2.10 3.00 26.89
CA VAL A 786 2.20 2.37 28.22
C VAL A 786 2.00 0.86 28.13
N MET A 787 1.01 0.40 27.36
CA MET A 787 0.69 -1.04 27.24
C MET A 787 1.71 -1.80 26.38
N SER A 788 2.31 -1.15 25.38
CA SER A 788 3.45 -1.67 24.63
C SER A 788 4.67 -1.80 25.54
N THR A 789 4.94 -0.80 26.39
CA THR A 789 6.04 -0.84 27.38
C THR A 789 5.82 -1.92 28.44
N ALA A 790 4.60 -2.06 28.95
CA ALA A 790 4.22 -3.16 29.84
C ALA A 790 4.41 -4.53 29.18
N SER A 791 4.06 -4.67 27.90
CA SER A 791 4.30 -5.90 27.13
C SER A 791 5.79 -6.22 26.99
N ALA A 792 6.62 -5.21 26.69
CA ALA A 792 8.06 -5.35 26.56
C ALA A 792 8.73 -5.73 27.90
N PHE A 793 8.26 -5.16 29.02
CA PHE A 793 8.70 -5.52 30.36
C PHE A 793 8.38 -6.98 30.72
N LEU A 794 7.19 -7.48 30.37
CA LEU A 794 6.87 -8.90 30.52
C LEU A 794 7.73 -9.78 29.60
N ALA A 795 8.03 -9.31 28.39
CA ALA A 795 8.89 -10.06 27.47
C ALA A 795 10.33 -10.19 27.98
N SER A 796 10.90 -9.15 28.63
CA SER A 796 12.26 -9.20 29.18
C SER A 796 12.42 -10.19 30.33
N HIS A 797 11.33 -10.49 31.06
CA HIS A 797 11.32 -11.46 32.17
C HIS A 797 10.70 -12.81 31.79
N LYS A 798 10.52 -13.08 30.49
CA LYS A 798 9.84 -14.30 29.99
C LYS A 798 10.51 -15.60 30.44
N ALA A 799 11.82 -15.59 30.68
CA ALA A 799 12.58 -16.75 31.15
C ALA A 799 12.20 -17.13 32.60
N ARG A 800 11.86 -16.16 33.45
CA ARG A 800 11.49 -16.38 34.86
C ARG A 800 10.18 -15.66 35.23
N PRO A 801 9.03 -16.11 34.69
CA PRO A 801 7.74 -15.43 34.89
C PRO A 801 7.29 -15.34 36.35
N ASN A 802 7.78 -16.23 37.22
CA ASN A 802 7.41 -16.29 38.63
C ASN A 802 8.06 -15.17 39.47
N GLU A 803 9.20 -14.62 39.04
CA GLU A 803 9.91 -13.57 39.77
C GLU A 803 9.14 -12.24 39.76
N ILE A 804 8.35 -11.98 38.71
CA ILE A 804 7.58 -10.75 38.52
C ILE A 804 6.07 -10.95 38.64
N ARG A 805 5.65 -11.93 39.45
CA ARG A 805 4.24 -12.33 39.54
C ARG A 805 3.35 -11.21 40.08
N GLU A 806 3.82 -10.49 41.09
CA GLU A 806 3.08 -9.40 41.72
C GLU A 806 2.96 -8.21 40.76
N GLU A 807 4.05 -7.88 40.06
CA GLU A 807 4.16 -6.82 39.07
C GLU A 807 3.26 -7.08 37.86
N ALA A 808 3.26 -8.31 37.33
CA ALA A 808 2.34 -8.70 36.26
C ALA A 808 0.88 -8.59 36.72
N GLY A 809 0.59 -8.98 37.97
CA GLY A 809 -0.73 -8.80 38.58
C GLY A 809 -1.15 -7.33 38.67
N LEU A 810 -0.24 -6.45 39.09
CA LEU A 810 -0.46 -4.99 39.17
C LEU A 810 -0.85 -4.40 37.80
N LEU A 811 -0.15 -4.79 36.73
CA LEU A 811 -0.42 -4.32 35.37
C LEU A 811 -1.75 -4.84 34.82
N ILE A 812 -2.12 -6.10 35.13
CA ILE A 812 -3.45 -6.63 34.79
C ILE A 812 -4.55 -5.85 35.51
N ILE A 813 -4.36 -5.57 36.81
CA ILE A 813 -5.30 -4.79 37.62
C ILE A 813 -5.45 -3.36 37.06
N HIS A 814 -4.37 -2.78 36.55
CA HIS A 814 -4.41 -1.48 35.89
C HIS A 814 -5.32 -1.47 34.66
N VAL A 815 -5.21 -2.47 33.77
CA VAL A 815 -6.13 -2.64 32.62
C VAL A 815 -7.56 -2.92 33.06
N TYR A 816 -7.75 -3.70 34.13
CA TYR A 816 -9.08 -3.98 34.69
C TYR A 816 -9.82 -2.70 35.09
N TYR A 817 -9.17 -1.75 35.76
CA TYR A 817 -9.81 -0.49 36.13
C TYR A 817 -10.27 0.32 34.90
N ALA A 818 -9.47 0.34 33.83
CA ALA A 818 -9.86 1.01 32.58
C ALA A 818 -11.05 0.32 31.88
N PHE A 819 -11.04 -1.02 31.83
CA PHE A 819 -12.14 -1.78 31.22
C PHE A 819 -13.43 -1.65 32.02
N ARG A 820 -13.35 -1.70 33.36
CA ARG A 820 -14.49 -1.46 34.24
C ARG A 820 -15.10 -0.08 33.99
N PHE A 821 -14.27 0.96 33.96
CA PHE A 821 -14.72 2.32 33.69
C PHE A 821 -15.47 2.44 32.35
N MET A 822 -14.94 1.83 31.28
CA MET A 822 -15.59 1.83 29.96
C MET A 822 -16.86 0.98 29.88
N LEU A 823 -16.98 -0.08 30.70
CA LEU A 823 -18.22 -0.86 30.81
C LEU A 823 -19.30 -0.10 31.57
N GLU A 824 -18.92 0.63 32.62
CA GLU A 824 -19.83 1.46 33.42
C GLU A 824 -20.26 2.73 32.66
N ASN A 825 -19.42 3.24 31.74
CA ASN A 825 -19.67 4.44 30.95
C ASN A 825 -19.53 4.18 29.43
N PRO A 826 -20.52 3.55 28.77
CA PRO A 826 -20.41 3.21 27.34
C PRO A 826 -20.23 4.41 26.40
N GLU A 827 -20.68 5.60 26.82
CA GLU A 827 -20.52 6.86 26.06
C GLU A 827 -19.08 7.37 26.05
N GLN A 828 -18.26 6.96 27.02
CA GLN A 828 -16.86 7.36 27.19
C GLN A 828 -15.90 6.23 26.81
N ARG A 829 -16.34 5.35 25.91
CA ARG A 829 -15.52 4.25 25.43
C ARG A 829 -14.43 4.76 24.49
N ASP A 830 -13.18 4.55 24.87
CA ASP A 830 -12.01 4.88 24.06
C ASP A 830 -11.54 3.64 23.25
N PRO A 831 -11.58 3.69 21.91
CA PRO A 831 -11.11 2.60 21.06
C PRO A 831 -9.62 2.28 21.24
N GLU A 832 -8.78 3.28 21.54
CA GLU A 832 -7.34 3.12 21.72
C GLU A 832 -7.05 2.32 22.99
N ILE A 833 -7.62 2.74 24.13
CA ILE A 833 -7.50 2.03 25.41
C ILE A 833 -8.01 0.58 25.28
N ALA A 834 -9.15 0.40 24.60
CA ALA A 834 -9.70 -0.92 24.33
C ALA A 834 -8.72 -1.76 23.50
N ASN A 835 -8.18 -1.22 22.41
CA ASN A 835 -7.26 -1.93 21.53
C ASN A 835 -5.96 -2.31 22.26
N SER A 836 -5.29 -1.34 22.89
CA SER A 836 -3.98 -1.53 23.50
C SER A 836 -4.04 -2.35 24.79
N GLY A 837 -5.10 -2.20 25.59
CA GLY A 837 -5.34 -3.06 26.75
C GLY A 837 -5.60 -4.52 26.36
N ILE A 838 -6.41 -4.77 25.33
CA ILE A 838 -6.64 -6.13 24.81
C ILE A 838 -5.36 -6.70 24.17
N GLY A 839 -4.60 -5.87 23.45
CA GLY A 839 -3.31 -6.23 22.88
C GLY A 839 -2.31 -6.68 23.93
N PHE A 840 -2.17 -5.92 25.03
CA PHE A 840 -1.34 -6.29 26.18
C PHE A 840 -1.77 -7.65 26.77
N LEU A 841 -3.06 -7.82 27.06
CA LEU A 841 -3.59 -9.07 27.60
C LEU A 841 -3.33 -10.25 26.66
N THR A 842 -3.42 -10.05 25.35
CA THR A 842 -3.15 -11.07 24.33
C THR A 842 -1.70 -11.52 24.35
N ARG A 843 -0.74 -10.58 24.41
CA ARG A 843 0.70 -10.89 24.49
C ARG A 843 1.06 -11.59 25.81
N LEU A 844 0.37 -11.23 26.90
CA LEU A 844 0.53 -11.83 28.23
C LEU A 844 0.18 -13.33 28.25
N LEU A 845 -0.78 -13.78 27.44
CA LEU A 845 -1.29 -15.16 27.43
C LEU A 845 -0.20 -16.23 27.21
N GLY A 846 0.90 -15.92 26.53
CA GLY A 846 1.92 -16.92 26.20
C GLY A 846 2.57 -17.60 27.42
N LYS A 847 2.91 -16.82 28.46
CA LYS A 847 3.62 -17.32 29.65
C LYS A 847 2.99 -16.91 30.98
N TYR A 848 2.20 -15.83 30.99
CA TYR A 848 1.66 -15.23 32.22
C TYR A 848 0.16 -15.51 32.41
N TYR A 849 -0.46 -16.33 31.54
CA TYR A 849 -1.86 -16.73 31.69
C TYR A 849 -2.20 -17.28 33.08
N PRO A 850 -1.35 -18.03 33.83
CA PRO A 850 -1.73 -18.52 35.15
C PRO A 850 -2.02 -17.38 36.14
N ILE A 851 -1.37 -16.23 35.97
CA ILE A 851 -1.59 -15.03 36.78
C ILE A 851 -2.97 -14.45 36.48
N LEU A 852 -3.27 -14.19 35.20
CA LEU A 852 -4.58 -13.70 34.76
C LEU A 852 -5.73 -14.56 35.26
N PHE A 853 -5.61 -15.89 35.12
CA PHE A 853 -6.65 -16.84 35.55
C PHE A 853 -6.71 -17.04 37.08
N SER A 854 -5.73 -16.54 37.84
CA SER A 854 -5.75 -16.55 39.31
C SER A 854 -6.44 -15.32 39.93
N LEU A 855 -6.64 -14.26 39.15
CA LEU A 855 -7.27 -13.01 39.60
C LEU A 855 -8.81 -13.11 39.56
N THR A 856 -9.38 -13.92 40.44
CA THR A 856 -10.84 -14.14 40.54
C THR A 856 -11.52 -13.29 41.62
N ASN A 857 -10.76 -12.60 42.45
CA ASN A 857 -11.27 -11.72 43.50
C ASN A 857 -11.10 -10.25 43.09
N PRO A 858 -11.97 -9.34 43.52
CA PRO A 858 -11.78 -7.92 43.29
C PRO A 858 -10.52 -7.42 44.03
N PRO A 859 -9.75 -6.50 43.44
CA PRO A 859 -8.59 -5.90 44.09
C PRO A 859 -9.04 -5.00 45.25
N PRO A 860 -8.19 -4.78 46.28
CA PRO A 860 -8.51 -3.79 47.32
C PRO A 860 -8.65 -2.38 46.70
N PRO A 861 -9.57 -1.55 47.20
CA PRO A 861 -9.81 -0.20 46.67
C PRO A 861 -8.55 0.67 46.82
N LYS A 862 -8.21 1.42 45.77
CA LYS A 862 -7.01 2.27 45.72
C LYS A 862 -7.10 3.49 46.66
N THR A 863 -8.31 3.98 46.96
CA THR A 863 -8.52 5.09 47.90
C THR A 863 -9.77 4.85 48.76
N VAL A 864 -9.83 5.49 49.94
CA VAL A 864 -11.00 5.43 50.86
C VAL A 864 -12.24 6.10 50.24
N GLN A 865 -12.06 6.99 49.27
CA GLN A 865 -13.13 7.67 48.54
C GLN A 865 -13.72 6.83 47.39
N ASP A 866 -12.99 5.81 46.92
CA ASP A 866 -13.46 4.81 45.94
C ASP A 866 -14.18 3.63 46.59
N THR A 867 -14.87 3.83 47.73
CA THR A 867 -15.71 2.77 48.30
C THR A 867 -17.00 2.65 47.46
N PRO A 868 -17.19 1.59 46.65
CA PRO A 868 -18.35 1.51 45.79
C PRO A 868 -19.61 1.22 46.60
N THR A 869 -20.75 1.76 46.16
CA THR A 869 -22.09 1.48 46.72
C THR A 869 -22.62 0.07 46.37
N GLY A 870 -21.74 -0.89 46.04
CA GLY A 870 -22.11 -2.25 45.62
C GLY A 870 -20.91 -3.21 45.55
N PRO A 871 -21.15 -4.54 45.38
CA PRO A 871 -20.09 -5.54 45.29
C PRO A 871 -19.27 -5.39 44.00
N GLU A 872 -17.94 -5.31 44.14
CA GLU A 872 -17.05 -5.17 42.98
C GLU A 872 -17.02 -6.44 42.11
N PRO A 873 -17.05 -6.31 40.77
CA PRO A 873 -17.02 -7.46 39.89
C PRO A 873 -15.63 -8.13 39.91
N PRO A 874 -15.54 -9.46 39.75
CA PRO A 874 -14.26 -10.15 39.61
C PRO A 874 -13.42 -9.61 38.44
N VAL A 875 -12.10 -9.57 38.63
CA VAL A 875 -11.15 -9.06 37.63
C VAL A 875 -11.26 -9.82 36.32
N LEU A 876 -11.13 -11.16 36.39
CA LEU A 876 -11.18 -12.01 35.20
C LEU A 876 -12.50 -11.90 34.43
N SER A 877 -13.65 -11.89 35.11
CA SER A 877 -14.95 -11.81 34.42
C SER A 877 -15.11 -10.48 33.70
N THR A 878 -14.71 -9.39 34.33
CA THR A 878 -14.79 -8.04 33.75
C THR A 878 -13.95 -7.94 32.47
N ILE A 879 -12.74 -8.50 32.48
CA ILE A 879 -11.87 -8.55 31.29
C ILE A 879 -12.53 -9.36 30.16
N LEU A 880 -13.05 -10.55 30.46
CA LEU A 880 -13.68 -11.41 29.45
C LEU A 880 -14.96 -10.78 28.89
N ASP A 881 -15.78 -10.16 29.75
CA ASP A 881 -16.98 -9.42 29.34
C ASP A 881 -16.67 -8.24 28.44
N PHE A 882 -15.60 -7.48 28.75
CA PHE A 882 -15.14 -6.39 27.89
C PHE A 882 -14.69 -6.89 26.52
N THR A 883 -13.87 -7.93 26.45
CA THR A 883 -13.43 -8.49 25.16
C THR A 883 -14.57 -9.04 24.30
N LEU A 884 -15.62 -9.61 24.90
CA LEU A 884 -16.84 -9.99 24.17
C LEU A 884 -17.61 -8.78 23.64
N THR A 885 -17.65 -7.70 24.40
CA THR A 885 -18.28 -6.43 23.99
C THR A 885 -17.49 -5.77 22.87
N ALA A 886 -16.16 -5.88 22.89
CA ALA A 886 -15.29 -5.42 21.80
C ALA A 886 -15.52 -6.18 20.49
N LEU A 887 -15.71 -7.50 20.53
CA LEU A 887 -16.09 -8.31 19.35
C LEU A 887 -17.44 -7.92 18.75
N ARG A 888 -18.33 -7.30 19.53
CA ARG A 888 -19.64 -6.81 19.05
C ARG A 888 -19.59 -5.39 18.50
N GLY A 889 -18.54 -4.64 18.81
CA GLY A 889 -18.43 -3.22 18.49
C GLY A 889 -18.29 -2.95 16.99
N PRO A 890 -18.65 -1.74 16.53
CA PRO A 890 -18.48 -1.33 15.14
C PRO A 890 -17.02 -1.00 14.79
N GLU A 891 -16.15 -0.83 15.78
CA GLU A 891 -14.77 -0.40 15.61
C GLU A 891 -13.84 -1.58 15.23
N PRO A 892 -13.11 -1.48 14.12
CA PRO A 892 -12.32 -2.60 13.60
C PRO A 892 -11.12 -2.96 14.49
N LEU A 893 -10.41 -1.98 15.07
CA LEU A 893 -9.17 -2.25 15.83
C LEU A 893 -9.43 -3.04 17.13
N PRO A 894 -10.32 -2.61 18.04
CA PRO A 894 -10.66 -3.40 19.23
C PRO A 894 -11.26 -4.77 18.88
N LEU A 895 -12.05 -4.88 17.80
CA LEU A 895 -12.62 -6.14 17.33
C LEU A 895 -11.52 -7.12 16.88
N ARG A 896 -10.54 -6.66 16.10
CA ARG A 896 -9.41 -7.48 15.64
C ARG A 896 -8.55 -7.93 16.82
N SER A 897 -8.22 -7.03 17.75
CA SER A 897 -7.47 -7.35 18.97
C SER A 897 -8.23 -8.33 19.86
N ALA A 898 -9.55 -8.17 20.03
CA ALA A 898 -10.37 -9.12 20.77
C ALA A 898 -10.43 -10.50 20.07
N SER A 899 -10.47 -10.53 18.74
CA SER A 899 -10.43 -11.78 17.97
C SER A 899 -9.12 -12.54 18.23
N GLN A 900 -7.98 -11.85 18.21
CA GLN A 900 -6.67 -12.43 18.54
C GLN A 900 -6.60 -12.90 20.00
N PHE A 901 -7.14 -12.13 20.94
CA PHE A 901 -7.22 -12.52 22.36
C PHE A 901 -7.98 -13.84 22.56
N TRP A 902 -9.14 -13.98 21.91
CA TRP A 902 -9.94 -15.20 21.99
C TRP A 902 -9.28 -16.39 21.29
N VAL A 903 -8.63 -16.18 20.13
CA VAL A 903 -7.81 -17.22 19.50
C VAL A 903 -6.68 -17.67 20.43
N GLY A 904 -6.01 -16.74 21.10
CA GLY A 904 -4.96 -17.01 22.09
C GLY A 904 -5.49 -17.81 23.28
N THR A 905 -6.63 -17.39 23.84
CA THR A 905 -7.25 -18.02 25.02
C THR A 905 -7.72 -19.44 24.71
N LEU A 906 -8.35 -19.66 23.55
CA LEU A 906 -8.73 -21.00 23.08
C LEU A 906 -7.49 -21.86 22.76
N SER A 907 -6.35 -21.25 22.46
CA SER A 907 -5.10 -21.95 22.18
C SER A 907 -4.35 -22.45 23.42
N LEU A 908 -4.69 -21.96 24.62
CA LEU A 908 -4.05 -22.34 25.88
C LEU A 908 -4.13 -23.86 26.18
N PRO A 909 -3.19 -24.40 27.00
CA PRO A 909 -3.17 -25.81 27.37
C PRO A 909 -4.37 -26.17 28.24
N VAL A 910 -5.15 -27.16 27.78
CA VAL A 910 -6.46 -27.56 28.35
C VAL A 910 -6.33 -28.28 29.71
N ASN A 911 -5.11 -28.65 30.12
CA ASN A 911 -4.86 -29.44 31.34
C ASN A 911 -5.03 -28.66 32.66
N THR A 912 -5.44 -27.39 32.61
CA THR A 912 -5.62 -26.53 33.78
C THR A 912 -7.11 -26.34 34.09
N GLY A 913 -7.57 -26.94 35.20
CA GLY A 913 -8.99 -26.94 35.60
C GLY A 913 -9.70 -25.57 35.70
N PRO A 914 -9.03 -24.45 36.04
CA PRO A 914 -9.63 -23.12 35.98
C PRO A 914 -9.94 -22.63 34.55
N ILE A 915 -9.05 -22.87 33.58
CA ILE A 915 -9.20 -22.39 32.20
C ILE A 915 -10.34 -23.13 31.51
N GLN A 916 -10.43 -24.45 31.69
CA GLN A 916 -11.50 -25.25 31.10
C GLN A 916 -12.88 -24.80 31.60
N ARG A 917 -13.01 -24.43 32.89
CA ARG A 917 -14.25 -23.90 33.45
C ARG A 917 -14.63 -22.57 32.80
N VAL A 918 -13.69 -21.63 32.74
CA VAL A 918 -13.93 -20.32 32.13
C VAL A 918 -14.31 -20.44 30.64
N ILE A 919 -13.59 -21.26 29.87
CA ILE A 919 -13.92 -21.45 28.44
C ILE A 919 -15.32 -22.04 28.30
N ARG A 920 -15.68 -23.06 29.09
CA ARG A 920 -17.02 -23.66 29.06
C ARG A 920 -18.12 -22.63 29.37
N ASP A 921 -17.89 -21.77 30.35
CA ASP A 921 -18.89 -20.80 30.80
C ASP A 921 -19.08 -19.64 29.80
N TYR A 922 -18.04 -19.27 29.04
CA TYR A 922 -18.09 -18.18 28.04
C TYR A 922 -18.33 -18.64 26.59
N LEU A 923 -18.12 -19.92 26.28
CA LEU A 923 -18.31 -20.49 24.93
C LEU A 923 -19.69 -20.19 24.31
N PRO A 924 -20.83 -20.29 25.04
CA PRO A 924 -22.13 -19.97 24.47
C PRO A 924 -22.24 -18.53 23.99
N ARG A 925 -21.75 -17.58 24.80
CA ARG A 925 -21.77 -16.14 24.48
C ARG A 925 -20.85 -15.83 23.30
N LEU A 926 -19.67 -16.44 23.26
CA LEU A 926 -18.71 -16.26 22.17
C LEU A 926 -19.27 -16.78 20.83
N CYS A 927 -19.84 -17.99 20.80
CA CYS A 927 -20.50 -18.53 19.62
C CYS A 927 -21.60 -17.60 19.10
N HIS A 928 -22.43 -17.07 20.00
CA HIS A 928 -23.49 -16.12 19.63
C HIS A 928 -22.93 -14.83 19.01
N VAL A 929 -21.87 -14.25 19.59
CA VAL A 929 -21.24 -13.03 19.05
C VAL A 929 -20.67 -13.29 17.65
N VAL A 930 -19.87 -14.34 17.49
CA VAL A 930 -19.18 -14.64 16.23
C VAL A 930 -20.20 -14.91 15.12
N ILE A 931 -21.21 -15.74 15.36
CA ILE A 931 -22.25 -16.02 14.36
C ILE A 931 -23.03 -14.77 14.01
N THR A 932 -23.39 -13.93 14.98
CA THR A 932 -24.11 -12.68 14.72
C THR A 932 -23.31 -11.73 13.82
N GLN A 933 -22.00 -11.63 14.07
CA GLN A 933 -21.11 -10.79 13.25
C GLN A 933 -20.92 -11.36 11.84
N LEU A 934 -20.70 -12.67 11.71
CA LEU A 934 -20.56 -13.34 10.42
C LEU A 934 -21.86 -13.39 9.60
N GLY A 935 -23.02 -13.32 10.27
CA GLY A 935 -24.34 -13.18 9.65
C GLY A 935 -24.64 -11.79 9.11
N GLY A 936 -23.64 -10.91 8.99
CA GLY A 936 -23.77 -9.58 8.41
C GLY A 936 -23.58 -8.44 9.41
N GLY A 937 -23.24 -8.70 10.68
CA GLY A 937 -22.93 -7.64 11.65
C GLY A 937 -21.60 -6.92 11.41
N CYS A 938 -20.61 -7.56 10.78
CA CYS A 938 -19.29 -7.01 10.55
C CYS A 938 -19.05 -6.52 9.10
N ALA A 939 -18.03 -5.68 8.92
CA ALA A 939 -17.51 -5.30 7.61
C ALA A 939 -16.75 -6.47 6.96
N ARG A 940 -16.72 -6.51 5.62
CA ARG A 940 -16.04 -7.57 4.85
C ARG A 940 -14.56 -7.71 5.18
N SER A 941 -13.89 -6.60 5.50
CA SER A 941 -12.48 -6.57 5.93
C SER A 941 -12.20 -7.34 7.22
N ASP A 942 -13.20 -7.49 8.09
CA ASP A 942 -13.02 -8.11 9.42
C ASP A 942 -13.43 -9.59 9.44
N LEU A 943 -13.99 -10.11 8.35
CA LEU A 943 -14.41 -11.50 8.22
C LEU A 943 -13.28 -12.49 8.53
N ASN A 944 -12.07 -12.23 8.03
CA ASN A 944 -10.95 -13.15 8.23
C ASN A 944 -10.62 -13.30 9.73
N HIS A 945 -10.64 -12.21 10.51
CA HIS A 945 -10.31 -12.21 11.94
C HIS A 945 -11.34 -12.99 12.77
N LEU A 946 -12.64 -12.75 12.54
CA LEU A 946 -13.71 -13.48 13.22
C LEU A 946 -13.75 -14.96 12.79
N THR A 947 -13.39 -15.24 11.53
CA THR A 947 -13.29 -16.62 11.04
C THR A 947 -12.18 -17.40 11.75
N GLU A 948 -11.05 -16.78 12.11
CA GLU A 948 -10.02 -17.45 12.91
C GLU A 948 -10.52 -17.87 14.29
N VAL A 949 -11.35 -17.04 14.94
CA VAL A 949 -12.03 -17.42 16.20
C VAL A 949 -12.93 -18.64 15.98
N LEU A 950 -13.76 -18.62 14.93
CA LEU A 950 -14.64 -19.73 14.58
C LEU A 950 -13.87 -21.03 14.28
N LYS A 951 -12.80 -20.94 13.49
CA LYS A 951 -11.91 -22.07 13.19
C LYS A 951 -11.37 -22.68 14.47
N LYS A 952 -10.93 -21.86 15.43
CA LYS A 952 -10.39 -22.34 16.71
C LYS A 952 -11.44 -23.01 17.58
N ILE A 953 -12.66 -22.46 17.63
CA ILE A 953 -13.82 -23.05 18.32
C ILE A 953 -14.12 -24.44 17.74
N VAL A 954 -14.25 -24.55 16.42
CA VAL A 954 -14.60 -25.81 15.75
C VAL A 954 -13.47 -26.83 15.86
N PHE A 955 -12.22 -26.42 15.73
CA PHE A 955 -11.07 -27.32 15.79
C PHE A 955 -10.86 -27.92 17.19
N LYS A 956 -10.97 -27.13 18.26
CA LYS A 956 -10.69 -27.60 19.64
C LYS A 956 -11.92 -28.01 20.45
N TYR A 957 -13.09 -27.40 20.20
CA TYR A 957 -14.26 -27.52 21.06
C TYR A 957 -15.51 -28.00 20.30
N GLN A 958 -15.35 -28.70 19.18
CA GLN A 958 -16.43 -29.09 18.27
C GLN A 958 -17.68 -29.62 18.99
N GLY A 959 -17.52 -30.61 19.88
CA GLY A 959 -18.65 -31.26 20.57
C GLY A 959 -19.41 -30.33 21.53
N ALA A 960 -18.71 -29.43 22.23
CA ALA A 960 -19.34 -28.46 23.13
C ALA A 960 -19.90 -27.25 22.37
N ALA A 961 -19.27 -26.86 21.26
CA ALA A 961 -19.64 -25.67 20.49
C ALA A 961 -20.83 -25.89 19.56
N GLN A 962 -21.02 -27.11 19.02
CA GLN A 962 -22.10 -27.45 18.09
C GLN A 962 -23.50 -26.97 18.53
N PRO A 963 -24.00 -27.29 19.75
CA PRO A 963 -25.32 -26.84 20.19
C PRO A 963 -25.42 -25.31 20.30
N HIS A 964 -24.32 -24.65 20.67
CA HIS A 964 -24.30 -23.19 20.80
C HIS A 964 -24.24 -22.47 19.46
N LEU A 965 -23.53 -23.02 18.47
CA LEU A 965 -23.52 -22.50 17.10
C LEU A 965 -24.89 -22.65 16.42
N ALA A 966 -25.55 -23.80 16.63
CA ALA A 966 -26.92 -24.03 16.16
C ALA A 966 -27.89 -23.01 16.78
N ALA A 967 -27.88 -22.87 18.11
CA ALA A 967 -28.73 -21.90 18.80
C ALA A 967 -28.46 -20.45 18.37
N ALA A 968 -27.20 -20.10 18.07
CA ALA A 968 -26.85 -18.78 17.57
C ALA A 968 -27.38 -18.51 16.15
N LEU A 969 -27.33 -19.51 15.26
CA LEU A 969 -27.91 -19.43 13.91
C LEU A 969 -29.44 -19.35 13.96
N GLU A 970 -30.07 -19.99 14.94
CA GLU A 970 -31.52 -19.85 15.18
C GLU A 970 -31.89 -18.45 15.67
N ALA A 971 -31.08 -17.86 16.57
CA ALA A 971 -31.30 -16.51 17.07
C ALA A 971 -31.15 -15.43 15.99
N LEU A 972 -30.40 -15.68 14.91
CA LEU A 972 -30.36 -14.78 13.75
C LEU A 972 -31.70 -14.73 13.02
N ARG A 973 -32.46 -15.84 13.02
CA ARG A 973 -33.78 -15.93 12.35
C ARG A 973 -34.82 -14.99 12.96
N THR A 974 -34.70 -14.69 14.25
CA THR A 974 -35.71 -13.94 15.01
C THR A 974 -35.48 -12.43 15.01
N LYS A 975 -34.28 -11.96 14.64
CA LYS A 975 -33.96 -10.52 14.57
C LYS A 975 -34.41 -9.83 13.28
N ASP A 976 -34.65 -10.56 12.19
CA ASP A 976 -35.21 -10.02 10.93
C ASP A 976 -36.74 -9.77 11.00
N GLY A 977 -37.27 -9.53 12.19
CA GLY A 977 -38.69 -9.35 12.45
C GLY A 977 -39.18 -7.92 12.22
N ASN A 978 -39.65 -7.62 11.00
CA ASN A 978 -40.86 -6.81 10.81
C ASN A 978 -41.65 -7.11 9.53
N GLN A 979 -41.45 -8.28 8.91
CA GLN A 979 -42.39 -8.81 7.92
C GLN A 979 -42.82 -10.23 8.34
N GLN A 980 -43.98 -10.31 9.02
CA GLN A 980 -44.73 -11.56 9.27
C GLN A 980 -45.41 -12.07 7.98
N GLN A 981 -44.72 -12.06 6.85
CA GLN A 981 -45.16 -12.73 5.63
C GLN A 981 -44.05 -13.66 5.15
N GLN A 982 -44.29 -14.96 5.35
CA GLN A 982 -43.69 -16.11 4.65
C GLN A 982 -42.30 -15.87 4.03
N GLN A 983 -41.24 -15.90 4.84
CA GLN A 983 -39.91 -16.16 4.30
C GLN A 983 -39.78 -17.65 3.89
N PRO A 984 -39.15 -17.99 2.76
CA PRO A 984 -39.19 -19.35 2.19
C PRO A 984 -38.40 -20.37 3.04
N GLU A 985 -38.86 -21.62 3.06
CA GLU A 985 -38.16 -22.80 3.64
C GLU A 985 -36.69 -22.96 3.18
N ALA A 986 -36.29 -22.28 2.10
CA ALA A 986 -34.94 -22.28 1.55
C ALA A 986 -33.88 -21.76 2.54
N VAL A 987 -34.15 -20.69 3.31
CA VAL A 987 -33.17 -20.10 4.25
C VAL A 987 -32.87 -21.04 5.43
N SER A 988 -33.85 -21.84 5.85
CA SER A 988 -33.67 -22.84 6.93
C SER A 988 -32.69 -23.93 6.55
N LYS A 989 -32.78 -24.46 5.31
CA LYS A 989 -31.84 -25.46 4.79
C LYS A 989 -30.43 -24.88 4.63
N GLU A 990 -30.30 -23.58 4.40
CA GLU A 990 -29.01 -22.93 4.21
C GLU A 990 -28.22 -22.72 5.50
N HIS A 991 -28.87 -22.37 6.62
CA HIS A 991 -28.20 -22.26 7.92
C HIS A 991 -27.70 -23.62 8.41
N ASP A 992 -28.51 -24.67 8.24
CA ASP A 992 -28.13 -26.06 8.57
C ASP A 992 -26.99 -26.56 7.67
N ARG A 993 -27.02 -26.19 6.38
CA ARG A 993 -25.94 -26.47 5.43
C ARG A 993 -24.66 -25.74 5.80
N PHE A 994 -24.73 -24.46 6.17
CA PHE A 994 -23.59 -23.67 6.62
C PHE A 994 -22.93 -24.31 7.84
N LEU A 995 -23.72 -24.64 8.86
CA LEU A 995 -23.21 -25.29 10.07
C LEU A 995 -22.54 -26.64 9.74
N SER A 996 -23.17 -27.46 8.91
CA SER A 996 -22.62 -28.75 8.48
C SER A 996 -21.30 -28.59 7.72
N MET A 997 -21.21 -27.62 6.81
CA MET A 997 -19.99 -27.34 6.04
C MET A 997 -18.86 -26.80 6.92
N VAL A 998 -19.16 -25.92 7.88
CA VAL A 998 -18.18 -25.38 8.84
C VAL A 998 -17.63 -26.50 9.75
N LEU A 999 -18.51 -27.38 10.25
CA LEU A 999 -18.09 -28.52 11.07
C LEU A 999 -17.28 -29.54 10.26
N ALA A 1000 -17.64 -29.78 8.99
CA ALA A 1000 -16.88 -30.65 8.09
C ALA A 1000 -15.50 -30.08 7.73
N ALA A 1001 -15.40 -28.76 7.56
CA ALA A 1001 -14.13 -28.09 7.27
C ALA A 1001 -13.12 -28.13 8.43
N ARG A 1002 -13.57 -28.43 9.66
CA ARG A 1002 -12.75 -28.58 10.89
C ARG A 1002 -11.72 -27.46 11.10
N GLY A 1003 -12.06 -26.23 10.73
CA GLY A 1003 -11.18 -25.08 10.88
C GLY A 1003 -10.08 -24.94 9.82
N SER A 1004 -10.13 -25.68 8.72
CA SER A 1004 -9.20 -25.55 7.57
C SER A 1004 -9.39 -24.24 6.79
N ALA A 1005 -8.49 -23.97 5.84
CA ALA A 1005 -8.57 -22.80 4.94
C ALA A 1005 -9.92 -22.70 4.19
N ALA A 1006 -10.56 -23.84 3.89
CA ALA A 1006 -11.89 -23.90 3.27
C ALA A 1006 -12.97 -23.17 4.09
N THR A 1007 -12.81 -23.09 5.41
CA THR A 1007 -13.72 -22.34 6.31
C THR A 1007 -13.85 -20.88 5.90
N ASN A 1008 -12.77 -20.25 5.41
CA ASN A 1008 -12.80 -18.85 4.96
C ASN A 1008 -13.76 -18.65 3.79
N GLN A 1009 -13.74 -19.57 2.81
CA GLN A 1009 -14.60 -19.51 1.64
C GLN A 1009 -16.07 -19.75 2.03
N ILE A 1010 -16.32 -20.72 2.93
CA ILE A 1010 -17.66 -21.04 3.43
C ILE A 1010 -18.27 -19.83 4.15
N VAL A 1011 -17.49 -19.18 5.04
CA VAL A 1011 -17.93 -17.98 5.77
C VAL A 1011 -18.15 -16.79 4.84
N ARG A 1012 -17.28 -16.57 3.85
CA ARG A 1012 -17.47 -15.50 2.86
C ARG A 1012 -18.77 -15.70 2.06
N GLN A 1013 -19.02 -16.92 1.60
CA GLN A 1013 -20.26 -17.25 0.88
C GLN A 1013 -21.50 -17.03 1.76
N PHE A 1014 -21.44 -17.43 3.03
CA PHE A 1014 -22.51 -17.20 3.99
C PHE A 1014 -22.76 -15.70 4.22
N TRP A 1015 -21.71 -14.91 4.46
CA TRP A 1015 -21.83 -13.46 4.68
C TRP A 1015 -22.41 -12.72 3.46
N VAL A 1016 -21.95 -13.06 2.24
CA VAL A 1016 -22.49 -12.48 0.99
C VAL A 1016 -23.98 -12.79 0.85
N LYS A 1017 -24.41 -14.00 1.19
CA LYS A 1017 -25.83 -14.38 1.17
C LYS A 1017 -26.65 -13.61 2.19
N CYS A 1018 -26.12 -13.36 3.38
CA CYS A 1018 -26.82 -12.58 4.41
C CYS A 1018 -26.93 -11.07 4.07
N ARG A 1019 -25.97 -10.49 3.33
CA ARG A 1019 -25.94 -9.04 2.98
C ARG A 1019 -26.51 -8.72 1.58
N GLY A 1020 -26.57 -9.68 0.66
CA GLY A 1020 -27.06 -9.51 -0.71
C GLY A 1020 -25.97 -9.40 -1.79
N ALA A 1021 -26.29 -9.81 -3.02
CA ALA A 1021 -25.33 -9.95 -4.15
C ALA A 1021 -24.72 -8.62 -4.65
N GLY A 1022 -25.23 -7.46 -4.22
CA GLY A 1022 -24.67 -6.14 -4.56
C GLY A 1022 -23.33 -5.82 -3.87
N PHE A 1023 -22.89 -6.65 -2.91
CA PHE A 1023 -21.61 -6.53 -2.22
C PHE A 1023 -20.52 -7.47 -2.74
N ASP A 1024 -20.80 -8.16 -3.86
CA ASP A 1024 -19.87 -9.05 -4.57
C ASP A 1024 -18.88 -8.24 -5.45
N TYR A 1025 -18.22 -7.22 -4.88
CA TYR A 1025 -17.07 -6.59 -5.52
C TYR A 1025 -15.86 -7.52 -5.35
N ALA A 1026 -15.18 -7.87 -6.43
CA ALA A 1026 -13.95 -8.65 -6.36
C ALA A 1026 -12.89 -7.84 -5.58
N GLY A 1027 -12.19 -8.53 -4.69
CA GLY A 1027 -10.86 -8.13 -4.25
C GLY A 1027 -9.85 -9.05 -4.91
#